data_AF-A0A4Q7NCT1-F1
#
_entry.id   AF-A0A4Q7NCT1-F1
#
_cell.length_a   1.000
_cell.length_b   1.000
_cell.length_c   1.000
_cell.angle_alpha   90.00
_cell.angle_beta   90.00
_cell.angle_gamma   90.00
#
_symmetry.space_group_name_H-M   'P 1'
#
loop_
_entity.id
_entity.type
_entity.pdbx_description
1 polymer ?
#
loop_
_entity_poly.entity_id
_entity_poly.type
_entity_poly.pdbx_seq_one_letter_code
_entity_poly.pdbx_strand_id
1 'polypeptide(L)'
;MDDTLREFRDSAAGYLGAADQRQRMRALDDSAGGHDRAEWRRIAKLGWLAVLVAEADGGLGLGLPELCAIAQEAGRHLLPEPLAAAGAHTMALLAGVPATPLRAALLEKAMSGDLLMGVAWQEHAGQLDPDAQPGAHATRETMGLRLAGRKRFAQPGAGVDGWLLTATLDGEVALLWLPRERLARAPATRRQVDGSAQADLELDGSVLDAEHVLATGPTAIEALARANDAARLAQSAELAGIARRALELTRDYLATREQFGRPIGSFQALQHRLVDGLIQVELAEACLREVLAQAAPDIPATRLARLASRAKARCAHAALEMTRMAIQLHGAIGTTHEYDIGLYFRRAMALSAHLGNAEAHRMRYAALAAPQADHHEAAPSPAPITAFPADADWEAMPEAEFRRLVRALFDAHYPQDRRHMPYRQTWAETRDWYLTLARLGWLAPAWPREHGGMGLPPDKLIAYIEEAEAYGVARPPDQGLNMVGPILMRFGTQEQRARFLPAILKGEHVWIQGYSEPNAGSDLAAVRTEAVPDGDHFVVNGQKTWTTWGSDGTHMFMLVRTDKTVKKQAGISFLLVDLKTPGITVRPIRNIADEREFCEVFFDNVRVPRENLVGGLNEGWTVAKALLGFERLFTGSPKHSQHTLRQVEKLARQRGLFDDPAFVARHTALQLDTLDLGAAYGCFAELAKRGAAIPPTVSVLKIWSTETYERLALLLIEAAGEYGAVRDHAVTDEIDLHVVAPLFNALGAKIFAGSNEIQRNILAKAVLELPSG
;
A
#
# COMPACT_ATOMS: atom_id res chain seq x y z
N MET A 1 2.99 21.17 -7.54
CA MET A 1 2.14 20.04 -7.97
C MET A 1 1.04 19.73 -6.97
N ASP A 2 1.23 19.98 -5.66
CA ASP A 2 0.22 19.65 -4.63
C ASP A 2 -0.94 20.67 -4.52
N ASP A 3 -0.69 21.96 -4.78
CA ASP A 3 -1.72 23.01 -4.62
C ASP A 3 -2.85 22.91 -5.67
N THR A 4 -2.55 22.69 -6.95
CA THR A 4 -3.56 22.53 -8.01
C THR A 4 -4.45 21.30 -7.77
N LEU A 5 -3.86 20.16 -7.37
CA LEU A 5 -4.62 18.96 -7.03
C LEU A 5 -5.54 19.19 -5.83
N ARG A 6 -5.06 19.92 -4.82
CA ARG A 6 -5.87 20.31 -3.66
C ARG A 6 -7.03 21.21 -4.08
N GLU A 7 -6.80 22.21 -4.94
CA GLU A 7 -7.83 23.11 -5.44
C GLU A 7 -8.95 22.37 -6.19
N PHE A 8 -8.60 21.43 -7.07
CA PHE A 8 -9.61 20.60 -7.77
C PHE A 8 -10.41 19.74 -6.81
N ARG A 9 -9.76 19.12 -5.83
CA ARG A 9 -10.43 18.32 -4.80
C ARG A 9 -11.37 19.18 -3.96
N ASP A 10 -10.90 20.32 -3.46
CA ASP A 10 -11.67 21.21 -2.59
C ASP A 10 -12.86 21.82 -3.35
N SER A 11 -12.66 22.19 -4.61
CA SER A 11 -13.74 22.67 -5.50
C SER A 11 -14.81 21.59 -5.72
N ALA A 12 -14.38 20.35 -6.02
CA ALA A 12 -15.30 19.23 -6.22
C ALA A 12 -16.06 18.87 -4.93
N ALA A 13 -15.38 18.78 -3.80
CA ALA A 13 -16.00 18.53 -2.50
C ALA A 13 -17.01 19.63 -2.12
N GLY A 14 -16.65 20.90 -2.33
CA GLY A 14 -17.53 22.03 -2.08
C GLY A 14 -18.80 22.00 -2.94
N TYR A 15 -18.67 21.75 -4.25
CA TYR A 15 -19.80 21.64 -5.15
C TYR A 15 -20.70 20.44 -4.83
N LEU A 16 -20.11 19.25 -4.68
CA LEU A 16 -20.86 18.02 -4.45
C LEU A 16 -21.51 17.99 -3.06
N GLY A 17 -20.88 18.64 -2.08
CA GLY A 17 -21.42 18.81 -0.73
C GLY A 17 -22.59 19.80 -0.62
N ALA A 18 -22.80 20.67 -1.62
CA ALA A 18 -23.86 21.68 -1.60
C ALA A 18 -25.27 21.10 -1.81
N ALA A 19 -25.39 19.90 -2.36
CA ALA A 19 -26.67 19.22 -2.58
C ALA A 19 -26.64 17.79 -2.02
N ASP A 20 -27.81 17.27 -1.63
CA ASP A 20 -27.89 15.89 -1.15
C ASP A 20 -27.88 14.88 -2.31
N GLN A 21 -26.67 14.57 -2.76
CA GLN A 21 -26.41 13.62 -3.84
C GLN A 21 -27.02 12.23 -3.57
N ARG A 22 -27.17 11.83 -2.30
CA ARG A 22 -27.77 10.54 -1.91
C ARG A 22 -29.25 10.49 -2.24
N GLN A 23 -29.97 11.60 -2.04
CA GLN A 23 -31.36 11.72 -2.47
C GLN A 23 -31.47 11.61 -3.99
N ARG A 24 -30.56 12.26 -4.72
CA ARG A 24 -30.51 12.17 -6.19
C ARG A 24 -30.19 10.75 -6.67
N MET A 25 -29.28 10.05 -5.98
CA MET A 25 -28.95 8.65 -6.25
C MET A 25 -30.15 7.73 -6.02
N ARG A 26 -30.96 7.96 -4.97
CA ARG A 26 -32.23 7.23 -4.76
C ARG A 26 -33.23 7.48 -5.88
N ALA A 27 -33.33 8.72 -6.36
CA ALA A 27 -34.24 9.09 -7.45
C ALA A 27 -33.79 8.61 -8.84
N LEU A 28 -32.53 8.17 -8.99
CA LEU A 28 -32.03 7.61 -10.25
C LEU A 28 -32.80 6.35 -10.68
N ASP A 29 -33.33 5.60 -9.70
CA ASP A 29 -34.21 4.47 -9.98
C ASP A 29 -35.52 4.93 -10.66
N ASP A 30 -36.03 6.11 -10.37
CA ASP A 30 -37.27 6.60 -10.96
C ASP A 30 -37.07 7.11 -12.40
N SER A 31 -35.83 7.44 -12.79
CA SER A 31 -35.50 7.98 -14.12
C SER A 31 -35.15 6.92 -15.17
N ALA A 32 -35.35 5.63 -14.88
CA ALA A 32 -34.91 4.52 -15.72
C ALA A 32 -33.42 4.56 -16.08
N GLY A 33 -32.59 5.05 -15.15
CA GLY A 33 -31.14 5.22 -15.32
C GLY A 33 -30.75 6.41 -16.20
N GLY A 34 -31.70 7.28 -16.55
CA GLY A 34 -31.43 8.55 -17.21
C GLY A 34 -30.82 9.56 -16.24
N HIS A 35 -29.77 10.25 -16.67
CA HIS A 35 -29.06 11.25 -15.87
C HIS A 35 -29.70 12.64 -16.00
N ASP A 36 -29.51 13.48 -14.97
CA ASP A 36 -29.99 14.87 -15.01
C ASP A 36 -29.13 15.70 -15.98
N ARG A 37 -29.71 16.05 -17.14
CA ARG A 37 -29.01 16.84 -18.17
C ARG A 37 -28.72 18.27 -17.75
N ALA A 38 -29.51 18.84 -16.82
CA ALA A 38 -29.21 20.17 -16.28
C ALA A 38 -27.98 20.10 -15.37
N GLU A 39 -27.88 19.06 -14.53
CA GLU A 39 -26.69 18.83 -13.72
C GLU A 39 -25.46 18.54 -14.57
N TRP A 40 -25.58 17.70 -15.61
CA TRP A 40 -24.46 17.41 -16.51
C TRP A 40 -23.86 18.68 -17.13
N ARG A 41 -24.70 19.64 -17.52
CA ARG A 41 -24.25 20.97 -17.98
C ARG A 41 -23.62 21.82 -16.89
N ARG A 42 -24.01 21.66 -15.61
CA ARG A 42 -23.33 22.35 -14.50
C ARG A 42 -21.93 21.76 -14.27
N ILE A 43 -21.80 20.44 -14.27
CA ILE A 43 -20.51 19.74 -14.21
C ILE A 43 -19.59 20.20 -15.35
N ALA A 44 -20.13 20.31 -16.56
CA ALA A 44 -19.43 20.84 -17.73
C ALA A 44 -18.90 22.27 -17.51
N LYS A 45 -19.73 23.18 -16.94
CA LYS A 45 -19.33 24.56 -16.61
C LYS A 45 -18.23 24.66 -15.54
N LEU A 46 -18.08 23.64 -14.70
CA LEU A 46 -16.96 23.55 -13.74
C LEU A 46 -15.66 23.11 -14.42
N GLY A 47 -15.69 22.78 -15.72
CA GLY A 47 -14.53 22.35 -16.50
C GLY A 47 -14.18 20.87 -16.35
N TRP A 48 -14.96 20.07 -15.61
CA TRP A 48 -14.61 18.67 -15.31
C TRP A 48 -14.54 17.78 -16.55
N LEU A 49 -15.36 18.09 -17.57
CA LEU A 49 -15.37 17.36 -18.84
C LEU A 49 -14.24 17.78 -19.79
N ALA A 50 -13.55 18.88 -19.48
CA ALA A 50 -12.47 19.45 -20.29
C ALA A 50 -11.07 19.09 -19.74
N VAL A 51 -10.99 18.40 -18.61
CA VAL A 51 -9.72 18.13 -17.88
C VAL A 51 -8.68 17.43 -18.75
N LEU A 52 -9.05 16.34 -19.42
CA LEU A 52 -8.12 15.55 -20.25
C LEU A 52 -7.95 16.05 -21.69
N VAL A 53 -8.65 17.12 -22.07
CA VAL A 53 -8.62 17.66 -23.43
C VAL A 53 -7.54 18.72 -23.51
N ALA A 54 -6.72 18.70 -24.56
CA ALA A 54 -5.66 19.69 -24.75
C ALA A 54 -6.22 21.12 -24.91
N GLU A 55 -5.47 22.13 -24.48
CA GLU A 55 -5.86 23.54 -24.65
C GLU A 55 -6.09 23.91 -26.13
N ALA A 56 -5.32 23.31 -27.04
CA ALA A 56 -5.47 23.49 -28.49
C ALA A 56 -6.85 23.03 -29.02
N ASP A 57 -7.50 22.12 -28.31
CA ASP A 57 -8.85 21.63 -28.60
C ASP A 57 -9.92 22.30 -27.73
N GLY A 58 -9.57 23.36 -26.99
CA GLY A 58 -10.48 24.10 -26.10
C GLY A 58 -10.63 23.50 -24.70
N GLY A 59 -9.79 22.52 -24.34
CA GLY A 59 -9.77 21.89 -23.02
C GLY A 59 -8.92 22.60 -21.98
N LEU A 60 -8.69 21.96 -20.84
CA LEU A 60 -7.84 22.47 -19.75
C LEU A 60 -6.38 22.00 -19.81
N GLY A 61 -6.07 21.00 -20.64
CA GLY A 61 -4.71 20.47 -20.79
C GLY A 61 -4.13 19.81 -19.53
N LEU A 62 -4.98 19.34 -18.62
CA LEU A 62 -4.59 18.72 -17.36
C LEU A 62 -4.47 17.19 -17.51
N GLY A 63 -4.12 16.51 -16.41
CA GLY A 63 -3.82 15.08 -16.42
C GLY A 63 -4.86 14.20 -15.74
N LEU A 64 -4.55 12.90 -15.75
CA LEU A 64 -5.24 11.89 -14.96
C LEU A 64 -5.26 12.18 -13.45
N PRO A 65 -4.20 12.78 -12.83
CA PRO A 65 -4.24 13.15 -11.42
C PRO A 65 -5.40 14.09 -11.06
N GLU A 66 -5.62 15.15 -11.83
CA GLU A 66 -6.69 16.13 -11.58
C GLU A 66 -8.08 15.50 -11.79
N LEU A 67 -8.25 14.73 -12.87
CA LEU A 67 -9.51 14.01 -13.12
C LEU A 67 -9.83 13.02 -11.99
N CYS A 68 -8.82 12.27 -11.53
CA CYS A 68 -9.00 11.29 -10.47
C CYS A 68 -9.27 11.96 -9.12
N ALA A 69 -8.73 13.15 -8.85
CA ALA A 69 -9.09 13.93 -7.66
C ALA A 69 -10.58 14.28 -7.65
N ILE A 70 -11.14 14.72 -8.78
CA ILE A 70 -12.58 14.98 -8.94
C ILE A 70 -13.39 13.68 -8.78
N ALA A 71 -12.97 12.59 -9.44
CA ALA A 71 -13.67 11.32 -9.38
C ALA A 71 -13.68 10.72 -7.97
N GLN A 72 -12.62 10.92 -7.18
CA GLN A 72 -12.58 10.51 -5.78
C GLN A 72 -13.66 11.23 -4.96
N GLU A 73 -13.84 12.54 -5.13
CA GLU A 73 -14.92 13.29 -4.48
C GLU A 73 -16.30 12.89 -5.01
N ALA A 74 -16.44 12.63 -6.31
CA ALA A 74 -17.66 12.07 -6.89
C ALA A 74 -18.08 10.77 -6.20
N GLY A 75 -17.11 9.91 -5.88
CA GLY A 75 -17.32 8.68 -5.12
C GLY A 75 -17.69 8.91 -3.66
N ARG A 76 -17.00 9.84 -2.97
CA ARG A 76 -17.31 10.23 -1.58
C ARG A 76 -18.72 10.77 -1.43
N HIS A 77 -19.22 11.47 -2.45
CA HIS A 77 -20.55 12.08 -2.42
C HIS A 77 -21.63 11.25 -3.14
N LEU A 78 -21.30 10.16 -3.83
CA LEU A 78 -22.23 9.38 -4.68
C LEU A 78 -22.87 10.22 -5.80
N LEU A 79 -22.03 10.83 -6.64
CA LEU A 79 -22.49 11.52 -7.85
C LEU A 79 -23.26 10.56 -8.78
N PRO A 80 -24.55 10.83 -9.11
CA PRO A 80 -25.32 9.98 -10.02
C PRO A 80 -24.87 10.08 -11.47
N GLU A 81 -24.33 11.23 -11.88
CA GLU A 81 -23.87 11.48 -13.24
C GLU A 81 -22.67 10.58 -13.62
N PRO A 82 -22.56 10.19 -14.91
CA PRO A 82 -21.60 9.17 -15.34
C PRO A 82 -20.22 9.78 -15.61
N LEU A 83 -19.57 10.33 -14.59
CA LEU A 83 -18.28 11.00 -14.74
C LEU A 83 -17.21 10.08 -15.35
N ALA A 84 -17.06 8.84 -14.88
CA ALA A 84 -16.11 7.91 -15.47
C ALA A 84 -16.53 7.42 -16.87
N ALA A 85 -17.78 6.98 -17.04
CA ALA A 85 -18.25 6.34 -18.28
C ALA A 85 -18.48 7.33 -19.44
N ALA A 86 -18.84 8.58 -19.16
CA ALA A 86 -18.99 9.63 -20.17
C ALA A 86 -17.85 10.65 -20.08
N GLY A 87 -17.62 11.25 -18.91
CA GLY A 87 -16.68 12.36 -18.74
C GLY A 87 -15.21 11.99 -18.91
N ALA A 88 -14.79 10.80 -18.45
CA ALA A 88 -13.42 10.32 -18.64
C ALA A 88 -13.29 9.54 -19.95
N HIS A 89 -14.12 8.53 -20.14
CA HIS A 89 -13.97 7.57 -21.23
C HIS A 89 -14.15 8.21 -22.61
N THR A 90 -15.23 8.96 -22.83
CA THR A 90 -15.52 9.54 -24.16
C THR A 90 -14.57 10.69 -24.49
N MET A 91 -14.21 11.50 -23.48
CA MET A 91 -13.30 12.63 -23.66
C MET A 91 -11.87 12.16 -23.94
N ALA A 92 -11.37 11.15 -23.22
CA ALA A 92 -10.07 10.55 -23.51
C ALA A 92 -10.03 9.90 -24.91
N LEU A 93 -11.12 9.26 -25.32
CA LEU A 93 -11.23 8.63 -26.64
C LEU A 93 -11.20 9.67 -27.78
N LEU A 94 -11.99 10.74 -27.65
CA LEU A 94 -11.97 11.83 -28.63
C LEU A 94 -10.64 12.58 -28.63
N ALA A 95 -10.04 12.83 -27.46
CA ALA A 95 -8.74 13.47 -27.37
C ALA A 95 -7.64 12.65 -28.09
N GLY A 96 -7.72 11.32 -28.05
CA GLY A 96 -6.74 10.40 -28.63
C GLY A 96 -6.85 10.15 -30.14
N VAL A 97 -7.86 10.69 -30.84
CA VAL A 97 -8.02 10.51 -32.29
C VAL A 97 -7.66 11.78 -33.09
N PRO A 98 -7.30 11.67 -34.38
CA PRO A 98 -6.86 12.81 -35.18
C PRO A 98 -7.91 13.92 -35.28
N ALA A 99 -7.45 15.17 -35.37
CA ALA A 99 -8.32 16.34 -35.53
C ALA A 99 -9.13 16.24 -36.84
N THR A 100 -10.46 16.19 -36.70
CA THR A 100 -11.43 16.26 -37.81
C THR A 100 -12.54 17.26 -37.44
N PRO A 101 -13.27 17.82 -38.43
CA PRO A 101 -14.41 18.69 -38.14
C PRO A 101 -15.47 18.03 -37.24
N LEU A 102 -15.74 16.74 -37.45
CA LEU A 102 -16.66 15.99 -36.60
C LEU A 102 -16.12 15.83 -35.18
N ARG A 103 -14.85 15.41 -35.01
CA ARG A 103 -14.23 15.30 -33.68
C ARG A 103 -14.30 16.62 -32.92
N ALA A 104 -13.95 17.74 -33.57
CA ALA A 104 -13.98 19.06 -32.95
C ALA A 104 -15.40 19.45 -32.49
N ALA A 105 -16.40 19.22 -33.33
CA ALA A 105 -17.81 19.49 -32.99
C ALA A 105 -18.33 18.60 -31.85
N LEU A 106 -17.89 17.33 -31.78
CA LEU A 106 -18.23 16.42 -30.69
C LEU A 106 -17.57 16.86 -29.38
N LEU A 107 -16.27 17.20 -29.41
CA LEU A 107 -15.55 17.69 -28.23
C LEU A 107 -16.17 18.96 -27.67
N GLU A 108 -16.47 19.94 -28.52
CA GLU A 108 -17.08 21.21 -28.10
C GLU A 108 -18.42 20.97 -27.37
N LYS A 109 -19.32 20.19 -27.98
CA LYS A 109 -20.64 19.90 -27.41
C LYS A 109 -20.56 19.02 -26.16
N ALA A 110 -19.58 18.12 -26.09
CA ALA A 110 -19.37 17.28 -24.91
C ALA A 110 -18.83 18.12 -23.74
N MET A 111 -17.87 19.00 -24.01
CA MET A 111 -17.30 19.92 -23.00
C MET A 111 -18.31 20.95 -22.50
N SER A 112 -19.31 21.34 -23.29
CA SER A 112 -20.41 22.20 -22.82
C SER A 112 -21.50 21.44 -22.04
N GLY A 113 -21.47 20.11 -22.08
CA GLY A 113 -22.50 19.23 -21.52
C GLY A 113 -23.77 19.12 -22.38
N ASP A 114 -23.79 19.73 -23.56
CA ASP A 114 -24.91 19.61 -24.50
C ASP A 114 -25.00 18.23 -25.13
N LEU A 115 -23.88 17.50 -25.20
CA LEU A 115 -23.82 16.13 -25.66
C LEU A 115 -23.45 15.18 -24.52
N LEU A 116 -24.25 14.13 -24.31
CA LEU A 116 -23.94 13.01 -23.44
C LEU A 116 -23.72 11.75 -24.29
N MET A 117 -22.49 11.28 -24.32
CA MET A 117 -22.07 10.15 -25.15
C MET A 117 -21.81 8.91 -24.29
N GLY A 118 -21.99 7.73 -24.89
CA GLY A 118 -21.45 6.47 -24.36
C GLY A 118 -20.36 5.90 -25.25
N VAL A 119 -19.66 4.87 -24.76
CA VAL A 119 -18.71 4.09 -25.56
C VAL A 119 -19.23 2.66 -25.71
N ALA A 120 -19.25 2.15 -26.94
CA ALA A 120 -19.78 0.84 -27.30
C ALA A 120 -18.72 0.03 -28.08
N TRP A 121 -17.79 -0.58 -27.35
CA TRP A 121 -16.69 -1.35 -27.94
C TRP A 121 -16.77 -2.85 -27.66
N GLN A 122 -17.29 -3.24 -26.49
CA GLN A 122 -17.36 -4.65 -26.06
C GLN A 122 -18.42 -5.44 -26.86
N GLU A 123 -18.15 -6.72 -27.12
CA GLU A 123 -19.04 -7.63 -27.87
C GLU A 123 -19.39 -8.91 -27.09
N HIS A 124 -18.59 -9.23 -26.07
CA HIS A 124 -18.79 -10.36 -25.16
C HIS A 124 -18.42 -10.02 -23.72
N ALA A 125 -18.87 -10.84 -22.78
CA ALA A 125 -18.54 -10.69 -21.37
C ALA A 125 -17.04 -10.98 -21.16
N GLY A 126 -16.41 -10.26 -20.22
CA GLY A 126 -15.00 -10.43 -19.88
C GLY A 126 -14.00 -9.77 -20.86
N GLN A 127 -14.48 -9.08 -21.89
CA GLN A 127 -13.60 -8.35 -22.80
C GLN A 127 -12.98 -7.13 -22.09
N LEU A 128 -11.65 -7.12 -21.94
CA LEU A 128 -10.90 -6.05 -21.26
C LEU A 128 -10.05 -5.21 -22.22
N ASP A 129 -9.66 -5.74 -23.37
CA ASP A 129 -8.82 -5.05 -24.34
C ASP A 129 -9.52 -5.03 -25.70
N PRO A 130 -9.30 -3.98 -26.53
CA PRO A 130 -9.89 -3.91 -27.85
C PRO A 130 -9.44 -5.08 -28.74
N ASP A 131 -10.38 -5.67 -29.47
CA ASP A 131 -10.04 -6.69 -30.46
C ASP A 131 -9.33 -6.06 -31.66
N ALA A 132 -8.36 -6.79 -32.21
CA ALA A 132 -7.71 -6.40 -33.47
C ALA A 132 -8.70 -6.41 -34.66
N GLN A 133 -9.79 -7.20 -34.56
CA GLN A 133 -10.87 -7.27 -35.54
C GLN A 133 -12.21 -7.47 -34.81
N PRO A 134 -12.95 -6.38 -34.50
CA PRO A 134 -14.30 -6.46 -33.95
C PRO A 134 -15.25 -7.23 -34.88
N GLY A 135 -16.20 -7.97 -34.30
CA GLY A 135 -17.25 -8.67 -35.03
C GLY A 135 -18.40 -7.77 -35.52
N ALA A 136 -18.53 -6.56 -34.98
CA ALA A 136 -19.33 -5.52 -35.61
C ALA A 136 -18.65 -5.01 -36.89
N HIS A 137 -19.41 -4.80 -37.97
CA HIS A 137 -18.87 -4.41 -39.28
C HIS A 137 -19.52 -3.13 -39.81
N ALA A 138 -18.75 -2.33 -40.52
CA ALA A 138 -19.21 -1.21 -41.32
C ALA A 138 -18.85 -1.46 -42.79
N THR A 139 -19.84 -1.40 -43.68
CA THR A 139 -19.65 -1.59 -45.13
C THR A 139 -19.94 -0.31 -45.88
N ARG A 140 -19.06 0.09 -46.80
CA ARG A 140 -19.29 1.25 -47.66
C ARG A 140 -20.38 0.95 -48.67
N GLU A 141 -21.41 1.80 -48.71
CA GLU A 141 -22.47 1.81 -49.71
C GLU A 141 -22.48 3.15 -50.45
N THR A 142 -23.22 3.23 -51.56
CA THR A 142 -23.27 4.39 -52.46
C THR A 142 -23.62 5.71 -51.76
N MET A 143 -24.32 5.66 -50.62
CA MET A 143 -24.73 6.84 -49.84
C MET A 143 -24.25 6.83 -48.38
N GLY A 144 -23.19 6.08 -48.04
CA GLY A 144 -22.64 6.10 -46.67
C GLY A 144 -22.07 4.76 -46.20
N LEU A 145 -22.27 4.46 -44.92
CA LEU A 145 -21.82 3.25 -44.24
C LEU A 145 -23.05 2.50 -43.70
N ARG A 146 -23.19 1.22 -44.04
CA ARG A 146 -24.14 0.32 -43.38
C ARG A 146 -23.45 -0.40 -42.24
N LEU A 147 -24.05 -0.36 -41.05
CA LEU A 147 -23.57 -1.09 -39.89
C LEU A 147 -24.31 -2.43 -39.73
N ALA A 148 -23.58 -3.42 -39.23
CA ALA A 148 -24.10 -4.73 -38.87
C ALA A 148 -23.38 -5.30 -37.64
N GLY A 149 -24.03 -6.24 -36.96
CA GLY A 149 -23.52 -6.87 -35.75
C GLY A 149 -24.00 -6.19 -34.46
N ARG A 150 -23.28 -6.44 -33.36
CA ARG A 150 -23.76 -6.05 -32.02
C ARG A 150 -22.67 -5.48 -31.14
N LYS A 151 -23.06 -4.58 -30.23
CA LYS A 151 -22.24 -4.12 -29.10
C LYS A 151 -22.97 -4.41 -27.79
N ARG A 152 -22.21 -4.65 -26.72
CA ARG A 152 -22.74 -5.02 -25.42
C ARG A 152 -22.19 -4.12 -24.33
N PHE A 153 -22.95 -3.97 -23.26
CA PHE A 153 -22.53 -3.30 -22.03
C PHE A 153 -22.09 -1.84 -22.22
N ALA A 154 -22.61 -1.15 -23.25
CA ALA A 154 -22.31 0.24 -23.51
C ALA A 154 -22.78 1.10 -22.32
N GLN A 155 -21.89 1.96 -21.81
CA GLN A 155 -22.19 2.89 -20.73
C GLN A 155 -21.81 4.32 -21.13
N PRO A 156 -22.64 5.33 -20.78
CA PRO A 156 -23.97 5.20 -20.17
C PRO A 156 -24.99 4.54 -21.12
N GLY A 157 -25.93 3.77 -20.57
CA GLY A 157 -26.90 2.98 -21.34
C GLY A 157 -28.27 3.64 -21.56
N ALA A 158 -28.53 4.77 -20.91
CA ALA A 158 -29.79 5.50 -20.99
C ALA A 158 -29.52 7.01 -21.07
N GLY A 159 -30.45 7.76 -21.66
CA GLY A 159 -30.36 9.23 -21.77
C GLY A 159 -29.21 9.77 -22.63
N VAL A 160 -28.46 8.91 -23.32
CA VAL A 160 -27.36 9.31 -24.22
C VAL A 160 -27.88 9.78 -25.58
N ASP A 161 -27.12 10.68 -26.20
CA ASP A 161 -27.36 11.26 -27.53
C ASP A 161 -26.71 10.42 -28.65
N GLY A 162 -25.81 9.50 -28.30
CA GLY A 162 -25.16 8.58 -29.23
C GLY A 162 -23.97 7.85 -28.61
N TRP A 163 -23.26 7.09 -29.42
CA TRP A 163 -22.14 6.25 -29.00
C TRP A 163 -20.91 6.40 -29.88
N LEU A 164 -19.74 6.44 -29.23
CA LEU A 164 -18.46 6.14 -29.87
C LEU A 164 -18.32 4.62 -29.92
N LEU A 165 -18.27 4.02 -31.10
CA LEU A 165 -18.25 2.57 -31.26
C LEU A 165 -17.14 2.10 -32.19
N THR A 166 -16.69 0.87 -31.99
CA THR A 166 -15.74 0.22 -32.90
C THR A 166 -16.45 -0.70 -33.89
N ALA A 167 -15.99 -0.74 -35.13
CA ALA A 167 -16.42 -1.73 -36.11
C ALA A 167 -15.28 -2.05 -37.07
N THR A 168 -15.31 -3.21 -37.71
CA THR A 168 -14.39 -3.52 -38.79
C THR A 168 -14.87 -2.85 -40.08
N LEU A 169 -14.03 -2.00 -40.68
CA LEU A 169 -14.24 -1.28 -41.93
C LEU A 169 -13.02 -1.52 -42.83
N ASP A 170 -13.25 -1.98 -44.06
CA ASP A 170 -12.19 -2.25 -45.04
C ASP A 170 -11.07 -3.19 -44.52
N GLY A 171 -11.40 -4.10 -43.59
CA GLY A 171 -10.46 -5.05 -42.98
C GLY A 171 -9.68 -4.51 -41.77
N GLU A 172 -9.91 -3.26 -41.38
CA GLU A 172 -9.27 -2.62 -40.22
C GLU A 172 -10.31 -2.19 -39.17
N VAL A 173 -9.86 -1.95 -37.93
CA VAL A 173 -10.70 -1.35 -36.89
C VAL A 173 -10.97 0.10 -37.24
N ALA A 174 -12.23 0.50 -37.21
CA ALA A 174 -12.67 1.89 -37.31
C ALA A 174 -13.35 2.32 -36.00
N LEU A 175 -13.05 3.54 -35.57
CA LEU A 175 -13.81 4.25 -34.53
C LEU A 175 -14.84 5.16 -35.22
N LEU A 176 -16.12 4.98 -34.85
CA LEU A 176 -17.25 5.65 -35.45
C LEU A 176 -18.05 6.43 -34.40
N TRP A 177 -18.64 7.55 -34.79
CA TRP A 177 -19.72 8.19 -34.04
C TRP A 177 -21.07 7.69 -34.56
N LEU A 178 -21.90 7.14 -33.68
CA LEU A 178 -23.27 6.72 -33.98
C LEU A 178 -24.26 7.60 -33.20
N PRO A 179 -24.85 8.63 -33.84
CA PRO A 179 -25.96 9.37 -33.25
C PRO A 179 -27.13 8.44 -32.93
N ARG A 180 -27.83 8.67 -31.82
CA ARG A 180 -28.90 7.79 -31.35
C ARG A 180 -30.03 7.64 -32.36
N GLU A 181 -30.37 8.71 -33.07
CA GLU A 181 -31.41 8.75 -34.10
C GLU A 181 -31.06 7.95 -35.36
N ARG A 182 -29.78 7.60 -35.54
CA ARG A 182 -29.30 6.77 -36.67
C ARG A 182 -29.26 5.28 -36.33
N LEU A 183 -29.44 4.90 -35.06
CA LEU A 183 -29.54 3.51 -34.64
C LEU A 183 -30.91 2.94 -35.07
N ALA A 184 -30.90 1.92 -35.93
CA ALA A 184 -32.12 1.38 -36.54
C ALA A 184 -33.08 0.69 -35.56
N ARG A 185 -32.55 0.18 -34.44
CA ARG A 185 -33.33 -0.51 -33.41
C ARG A 185 -33.08 0.15 -32.06
N ALA A 186 -34.13 0.26 -31.24
CA ALA A 186 -33.97 0.80 -29.90
C ALA A 186 -32.92 -0.03 -29.10
N PRO A 187 -32.03 0.63 -28.34
CA PRO A 187 -31.03 -0.07 -27.55
C PRO A 187 -31.71 -0.94 -26.48
N ALA A 188 -31.16 -2.13 -26.23
CA ALA A 188 -31.62 -3.00 -25.16
C ALA A 188 -31.00 -2.55 -23.82
N THR A 189 -31.63 -1.56 -23.19
CA THR A 189 -31.19 -0.99 -21.92
C THR A 189 -31.51 -1.90 -20.73
N ARG A 190 -30.52 -2.14 -19.87
CA ARG A 190 -30.66 -2.87 -18.60
C ARG A 190 -30.24 -1.97 -17.44
N ARG A 191 -31.07 -1.96 -16.40
CA ARG A 191 -30.77 -1.26 -15.14
C ARG A 191 -29.76 -2.05 -14.32
N GLN A 192 -28.85 -1.32 -13.68
CA GLN A 192 -27.83 -1.83 -12.75
C GLN A 192 -28.31 -1.69 -11.30
N VAL A 193 -27.61 -2.35 -10.38
CA VAL A 193 -27.98 -2.39 -8.95
C VAL A 193 -27.95 -1.01 -8.26
N ASP A 194 -27.19 -0.06 -8.81
CA ASP A 194 -27.11 1.33 -8.32
C ASP A 194 -28.12 2.27 -9.00
N GLY A 195 -29.02 1.76 -9.84
CA GLY A 195 -30.00 2.54 -10.59
C GLY A 195 -29.49 3.06 -11.94
N SER A 196 -28.18 3.05 -12.19
CA SER A 196 -27.62 3.41 -13.49
C SER A 196 -28.00 2.40 -14.58
N ALA A 197 -27.71 2.70 -15.84
CA ALA A 197 -28.07 1.85 -16.97
C ALA A 197 -26.89 1.50 -17.87
N GLN A 198 -26.94 0.30 -18.44
CA GLN A 198 -26.09 -0.15 -19.56
C GLN A 198 -26.95 -0.56 -20.76
N ALA A 199 -26.42 -0.52 -21.97
CA ALA A 199 -27.15 -0.87 -23.19
C ALA A 199 -26.40 -1.91 -24.03
N ASP A 200 -27.17 -2.86 -24.60
CA ASP A 200 -26.72 -3.64 -25.75
C ASP A 200 -27.29 -3.00 -27.03
N LEU A 201 -26.46 -2.85 -28.07
CA LEU A 201 -26.81 -2.22 -29.34
C LEU A 201 -26.85 -3.27 -30.45
N GLU A 202 -27.97 -3.34 -31.17
CA GLU A 202 -28.11 -4.12 -32.41
C GLU A 202 -27.93 -3.15 -33.59
N LEU A 203 -26.85 -3.31 -34.35
CA LEU A 203 -26.45 -2.35 -35.36
C LEU A 203 -27.11 -2.60 -36.72
N ASP A 204 -27.65 -3.80 -36.94
CA ASP A 204 -28.24 -4.22 -38.21
C ASP A 204 -29.29 -3.24 -38.73
N GLY A 205 -28.98 -2.64 -39.90
CA GLY A 205 -29.84 -1.69 -40.59
C GLY A 205 -29.56 -0.23 -40.24
N SER A 206 -28.61 0.06 -39.34
CA SER A 206 -28.17 1.43 -39.05
C SER A 206 -27.29 1.95 -40.18
N VAL A 207 -27.48 3.22 -40.56
CA VAL A 207 -26.76 3.86 -41.66
C VAL A 207 -26.12 5.17 -41.17
N LEU A 208 -24.87 5.38 -41.53
CA LEU A 208 -24.08 6.56 -41.19
C LEU A 208 -23.51 7.20 -42.45
N ASP A 209 -23.29 8.51 -42.40
CA ASP A 209 -22.53 9.20 -43.44
C ASP A 209 -21.03 8.89 -43.27
N ALA A 210 -20.24 8.88 -44.36
CA ALA A 210 -18.81 8.53 -44.31
C ALA A 210 -17.99 9.45 -43.40
N GLU A 211 -18.46 10.68 -43.14
CA GLU A 211 -17.87 11.64 -42.20
C GLU A 211 -17.92 11.18 -40.73
N HIS A 212 -18.73 10.17 -40.40
CA HIS A 212 -18.85 9.61 -39.05
C HIS A 212 -17.67 8.72 -38.65
N VAL A 213 -16.70 8.51 -39.55
CA VAL A 213 -15.44 7.82 -39.25
C VAL A 213 -14.47 8.80 -38.57
N LEU A 214 -14.12 8.52 -37.32
CA LEU A 214 -13.21 9.35 -36.53
C LEU A 214 -11.74 8.93 -36.69
N ALA A 215 -11.48 7.62 -36.72
CA ALA A 215 -10.15 7.04 -36.89
C ALA A 215 -10.26 5.62 -37.45
N THR A 216 -9.18 5.12 -38.03
CA THR A 216 -9.05 3.75 -38.53
C THR A 216 -7.70 3.14 -38.12
N GLY A 217 -7.58 1.82 -38.24
CA GLY A 217 -6.35 1.08 -38.03
C GLY A 217 -5.77 1.20 -36.61
N PRO A 218 -4.44 1.16 -36.47
CA PRO A 218 -3.75 1.19 -35.17
C PRO A 218 -4.11 2.40 -34.30
N THR A 219 -4.36 3.57 -34.90
CA THR A 219 -4.73 4.78 -34.18
C THR A 219 -6.06 4.62 -33.43
N ALA A 220 -7.06 3.95 -34.04
CA ALA A 220 -8.34 3.71 -33.40
C ALA A 220 -8.20 2.74 -32.20
N ILE A 221 -7.38 1.70 -32.34
CA ILE A 221 -7.10 0.72 -31.29
C ILE A 221 -6.37 1.37 -30.11
N GLU A 222 -5.30 2.14 -30.38
CA GLU A 222 -4.53 2.80 -29.33
C GLU A 222 -5.37 3.84 -28.59
N ALA A 223 -6.14 4.66 -29.30
CA ALA A 223 -7.03 5.66 -28.69
C ALA A 223 -8.05 4.99 -27.77
N LEU A 224 -8.69 3.88 -28.21
CA LEU A 224 -9.63 3.13 -27.38
C LEU A 224 -8.96 2.47 -26.18
N ALA A 225 -7.79 1.85 -26.36
CA ALA A 225 -7.06 1.20 -25.27
C ALA A 225 -6.68 2.22 -24.19
N ARG A 226 -6.13 3.38 -24.58
CA ARG A 226 -5.79 4.48 -23.67
C ARG A 226 -7.03 5.05 -22.98
N ALA A 227 -8.14 5.23 -23.71
CA ALA A 227 -9.39 5.74 -23.14
C ALA A 227 -10.02 4.77 -22.13
N ASN A 228 -9.98 3.46 -22.40
CA ASN A 228 -10.39 2.43 -21.47
C ASN A 228 -9.57 2.50 -20.17
N ASP A 229 -8.24 2.65 -20.26
CA ASP A 229 -7.37 2.71 -19.09
C ASP A 229 -7.49 4.04 -18.32
N ALA A 230 -7.74 5.17 -19.00
CA ALA A 230 -8.10 6.44 -18.35
C ALA A 230 -9.41 6.32 -17.56
N ALA A 231 -10.45 5.71 -18.17
CA ALA A 231 -11.73 5.48 -17.51
C ALA A 231 -11.61 4.54 -16.30
N ARG A 232 -10.77 3.49 -16.39
CA ARG A 232 -10.45 2.60 -15.25
C ARG A 232 -9.81 3.36 -14.09
N LEU A 233 -8.90 4.28 -14.36
CA LEU A 233 -8.26 5.08 -13.32
C LEU A 233 -9.25 6.04 -12.65
N ALA A 234 -10.06 6.76 -13.43
CA ALA A 234 -11.12 7.61 -12.88
C ALA A 234 -12.11 6.79 -12.02
N GLN A 235 -12.51 5.61 -12.49
CA GLN A 235 -13.37 4.72 -11.74
C GLN A 235 -12.72 4.13 -10.48
N SER A 236 -11.41 3.88 -10.52
CA SER A 236 -10.65 3.44 -9.34
C SER A 236 -10.63 4.52 -8.27
N ALA A 237 -10.49 5.78 -8.68
CA ALA A 237 -10.59 6.92 -7.77
C ALA A 237 -11.98 7.06 -7.16
N GLU A 238 -13.05 6.92 -7.96
CA GLU A 238 -14.42 6.92 -7.46
C GLU A 238 -14.67 5.80 -6.44
N LEU A 239 -14.18 4.58 -6.73
CA LEU A 239 -14.22 3.44 -5.81
C LEU A 239 -13.46 3.71 -4.50
N ALA A 240 -12.28 4.35 -4.55
CA ALA A 240 -11.53 4.74 -3.36
C ALA A 240 -12.30 5.77 -2.51
N GLY A 241 -12.94 6.75 -3.15
CA GLY A 241 -13.82 7.72 -2.48
C GLY A 241 -15.02 7.07 -1.79
N ILE A 242 -15.67 6.11 -2.46
CA ILE A 242 -16.76 5.30 -1.89
C ILE A 242 -16.28 4.53 -0.65
N ALA A 243 -15.13 3.86 -0.75
CA ALA A 243 -14.57 3.08 0.35
C ALA A 243 -14.29 3.96 1.57
N ARG A 244 -13.65 5.12 1.36
CA ARG A 244 -13.33 6.09 2.41
C ARG A 244 -14.59 6.63 3.08
N ARG A 245 -15.61 6.99 2.30
CA ARG A 245 -16.86 7.51 2.88
C ARG A 245 -17.64 6.43 3.64
N ALA A 246 -17.66 5.20 3.13
CA ALA A 246 -18.28 4.07 3.84
C ALA A 246 -17.60 3.79 5.18
N LEU A 247 -16.26 3.88 5.24
CA LEU A 247 -15.49 3.78 6.49
C LEU A 247 -15.91 4.85 7.50
N GLU A 248 -15.99 6.12 7.08
CA GLU A 248 -16.38 7.25 7.94
C GLU A 248 -17.80 7.09 8.49
N LEU A 249 -18.79 6.79 7.63
CA LEU A 249 -20.17 6.57 8.06
C LEU A 249 -20.28 5.40 9.04
N THR A 250 -19.52 4.33 8.79
CA THR A 250 -19.49 3.16 9.68
C THR A 250 -18.85 3.48 11.02
N ARG A 251 -17.74 4.21 11.03
CA ARG A 251 -17.09 4.70 12.26
C ARG A 251 -18.10 5.50 13.11
N ASP A 252 -18.78 6.46 12.50
CA ASP A 252 -19.73 7.33 13.19
C ASP A 252 -20.92 6.52 13.75
N TYR A 253 -21.41 5.54 12.99
CA TYR A 253 -22.44 4.62 13.46
C TYR A 253 -21.96 3.78 14.65
N LEU A 254 -20.76 3.18 14.58
CA LEU A 254 -20.21 2.38 15.68
C LEU A 254 -19.98 3.22 16.94
N ALA A 255 -19.60 4.49 16.79
CA ALA A 255 -19.35 5.39 17.91
C ALA A 255 -20.64 5.80 18.66
N THR A 256 -21.80 5.78 17.99
CA THR A 256 -23.06 6.31 18.52
C THR A 256 -24.12 5.25 18.80
N ARG A 257 -24.12 4.14 18.06
CA ARG A 257 -25.10 3.07 18.24
C ARG A 257 -24.83 2.29 19.52
N GLU A 258 -25.80 2.23 20.43
CA GLU A 258 -25.66 1.49 21.69
C GLU A 258 -26.32 0.11 21.65
N GLN A 259 -25.65 -0.91 22.18
CA GLN A 259 -26.18 -2.22 22.54
C GLN A 259 -25.48 -2.72 23.79
N PHE A 260 -26.18 -3.50 24.62
CA PHE A 260 -25.66 -3.98 25.90
C PHE A 260 -25.15 -2.83 26.81
N GLY A 261 -25.82 -1.67 26.77
CA GLY A 261 -25.54 -0.52 27.64
C GLY A 261 -24.31 0.31 27.30
N ARG A 262 -23.72 0.15 26.10
CA ARG A 262 -22.59 0.97 25.64
C ARG A 262 -22.55 1.07 24.10
N PRO A 263 -21.82 2.06 23.53
CA PRO A 263 -21.59 2.13 22.10
C PRO A 263 -20.97 0.84 21.56
N ILE A 264 -21.47 0.33 20.42
CA ILE A 264 -21.00 -0.93 19.85
C ILE A 264 -19.54 -0.84 19.37
N GLY A 265 -19.05 0.35 19.04
CA GLY A 265 -17.64 0.62 18.76
C GLY A 265 -16.69 0.36 19.93
N SER A 266 -17.20 0.07 21.13
CA SER A 266 -16.38 -0.35 22.29
C SER A 266 -16.07 -1.85 22.31
N PHE A 267 -16.76 -2.66 21.51
CA PHE A 267 -16.46 -4.08 21.39
C PHE A 267 -15.24 -4.30 20.51
N GLN A 268 -14.17 -4.88 21.07
CA GLN A 268 -12.90 -5.12 20.37
C GLN A 268 -13.08 -5.85 19.03
N ALA A 269 -13.99 -6.82 18.95
CA ALA A 269 -14.29 -7.52 17.70
C ALA A 269 -14.76 -6.58 16.58
N LEU A 270 -15.56 -5.56 16.89
CA LEU A 270 -16.01 -4.57 15.90
C LEU A 270 -14.93 -3.54 15.60
N GLN A 271 -14.16 -3.14 16.61
CA GLN A 271 -12.99 -2.26 16.44
C GLN A 271 -12.00 -2.85 15.44
N HIS A 272 -11.61 -4.12 15.63
CA HIS A 272 -10.64 -4.79 14.78
C HIS A 272 -11.15 -4.93 13.35
N ARG A 273 -12.43 -5.29 13.17
CA ARG A 273 -13.02 -5.35 11.82
C ARG A 273 -12.98 -3.98 11.14
N LEU A 274 -13.36 -2.90 11.82
CA LEU A 274 -13.30 -1.58 11.20
C LEU A 274 -11.85 -1.16 10.89
N VAL A 275 -10.87 -1.57 11.70
CA VAL A 275 -9.45 -1.39 11.38
C VAL A 275 -9.03 -2.17 10.14
N ASP A 276 -9.51 -3.40 9.93
CA ASP A 276 -9.23 -4.13 8.69
C ASP A 276 -9.80 -3.38 7.47
N GLY A 277 -10.98 -2.76 7.62
CA GLY A 277 -11.55 -1.85 6.63
C GLY A 277 -10.68 -0.61 6.38
N LEU A 278 -10.18 0.04 7.44
CA LEU A 278 -9.23 1.15 7.34
C LEU A 278 -7.98 0.74 6.56
N ILE A 279 -7.38 -0.41 6.85
CA ILE A 279 -6.20 -0.93 6.14
C ILE A 279 -6.48 -1.02 4.63
N GLN A 280 -7.62 -1.57 4.23
CA GLN A 280 -8.00 -1.66 2.80
C GLN A 280 -8.10 -0.29 2.14
N VAL A 281 -8.69 0.70 2.82
CA VAL A 281 -8.83 2.06 2.30
C VAL A 281 -7.46 2.76 2.18
N GLU A 282 -6.60 2.67 3.20
CA GLU A 282 -5.26 3.26 3.17
C GLU A 282 -4.40 2.67 2.03
N LEU A 283 -4.45 1.36 1.83
CA LEU A 283 -3.73 0.69 0.72
C LEU A 283 -4.26 1.11 -0.65
N ALA A 284 -5.58 1.25 -0.81
CA ALA A 284 -6.18 1.71 -2.06
C ALA A 284 -5.78 3.14 -2.40
N GLU A 285 -5.77 4.05 -1.42
CA GLU A 285 -5.35 5.43 -1.64
C GLU A 285 -3.84 5.55 -1.90
N ALA A 286 -3.01 4.76 -1.21
CA ALA A 286 -1.58 4.72 -1.46
C ALA A 286 -1.27 4.18 -2.87
N CYS A 287 -1.90 3.06 -3.27
CA CYS A 287 -1.79 2.50 -4.61
C CYS A 287 -2.21 3.51 -5.69
N LEU A 288 -3.37 4.15 -5.52
CA LEU A 288 -3.87 5.12 -6.49
C LEU A 288 -2.92 6.32 -6.62
N ARG A 289 -2.41 6.85 -5.51
CA ARG A 289 -1.45 7.95 -5.50
C ARG A 289 -0.16 7.59 -6.26
N GLU A 290 0.41 6.42 -5.99
CA GLU A 290 1.63 5.96 -6.65
C GLU A 290 1.40 5.71 -8.15
N VAL A 291 0.26 5.11 -8.52
CA VAL A 291 -0.12 4.90 -9.91
C VAL A 291 -0.25 6.23 -10.66
N LEU A 292 -0.94 7.22 -10.08
CA LEU A 292 -1.13 8.53 -10.71
C LEU A 292 0.17 9.33 -10.81
N ALA A 293 1.06 9.22 -9.83
CA ALA A 293 2.39 9.83 -9.90
C ALA A 293 3.24 9.27 -11.06
N GLN A 294 2.97 8.05 -11.52
CA GLN A 294 3.64 7.44 -12.67
C GLN A 294 2.92 7.65 -14.00
N ALA A 295 1.65 8.08 -13.99
CA ALA A 295 0.79 8.20 -15.16
C ALA A 295 0.99 9.54 -15.90
N ALA A 296 2.24 9.80 -16.33
CA ALA A 296 2.56 10.98 -17.13
C ALA A 296 1.84 10.96 -18.50
N PRO A 297 1.57 12.13 -19.13
CA PRO A 297 0.83 12.20 -20.40
C PRO A 297 1.43 11.36 -21.54
N ASP A 298 2.75 11.25 -21.59
CA ASP A 298 3.53 10.54 -22.63
C ASP A 298 3.84 9.07 -22.27
N ILE A 299 3.27 8.55 -21.19
CA ILE A 299 3.50 7.17 -20.76
C ILE A 299 3.16 6.15 -21.88
N PRO A 300 3.99 5.10 -22.09
CA PRO A 300 3.67 4.03 -23.02
C PRO A 300 2.34 3.33 -22.67
N ALA A 301 1.54 3.02 -23.69
CA ALA A 301 0.20 2.46 -23.51
C ALA A 301 0.19 1.16 -22.68
N THR A 302 1.16 0.27 -22.90
CA THR A 302 1.29 -0.99 -22.13
C THR A 302 1.60 -0.74 -20.66
N ARG A 303 2.37 0.30 -20.34
CA ARG A 303 2.67 0.68 -18.95
C ARG A 303 1.44 1.30 -18.29
N LEU A 304 0.71 2.17 -18.99
CA LEU A 304 -0.57 2.70 -18.50
C LEU A 304 -1.58 1.57 -18.23
N ALA A 305 -1.69 0.60 -19.13
CA ALA A 305 -2.56 -0.57 -18.99
C ALA A 305 -2.26 -1.40 -17.72
N ARG A 306 -0.97 -1.60 -17.41
CA ARG A 306 -0.55 -2.27 -16.17
C ARG A 306 -0.93 -1.45 -14.94
N LEU A 307 -0.64 -0.15 -14.94
CA LEU A 307 -0.96 0.75 -13.83
C LEU A 307 -2.47 0.82 -13.58
N ALA A 308 -3.26 0.98 -14.64
CA ALA A 308 -4.72 0.98 -14.58
C ALA A 308 -5.29 -0.35 -14.05
N SER A 309 -4.71 -1.49 -14.47
CA SER A 309 -5.13 -2.80 -13.95
C SER A 309 -4.83 -2.95 -12.47
N ARG A 310 -3.64 -2.53 -12.01
CA ARG A 310 -3.28 -2.55 -10.59
C ARG A 310 -4.24 -1.68 -9.76
N ALA A 311 -4.44 -0.42 -10.15
CA ALA A 311 -5.33 0.49 -9.45
C ALA A 311 -6.76 -0.06 -9.40
N LYS A 312 -7.27 -0.54 -10.54
CA LYS A 312 -8.63 -1.09 -10.63
C LYS A 312 -8.81 -2.34 -9.77
N ALA A 313 -7.83 -3.24 -9.74
CA ALA A 313 -7.85 -4.41 -8.87
C ALA A 313 -7.90 -4.03 -7.38
N ARG A 314 -7.05 -3.08 -6.96
CA ARG A 314 -6.96 -2.64 -5.56
C ARG A 314 -8.21 -1.90 -5.10
N CYS A 315 -8.62 -0.87 -5.84
CA CYS A 315 -9.71 0.02 -5.46
C CYS A 315 -11.07 -0.70 -5.50
N ALA A 316 -11.31 -1.57 -6.49
CA ALA A 316 -12.53 -2.39 -6.52
C ALA A 316 -12.59 -3.35 -5.32
N HIS A 317 -11.47 -4.03 -5.00
CA HIS A 317 -11.43 -4.91 -3.84
C HIS A 317 -11.69 -4.14 -2.52
N ALA A 318 -10.99 -3.03 -2.31
CA ALA A 318 -11.14 -2.23 -1.09
C ALA A 318 -12.57 -1.67 -0.94
N ALA A 319 -13.16 -1.15 -2.02
CA ALA A 319 -14.51 -0.61 -2.00
C ALA A 319 -15.55 -1.69 -1.67
N LEU A 320 -15.47 -2.86 -2.32
CA LEU A 320 -16.40 -3.97 -2.05
C LEU A 320 -16.23 -4.53 -0.64
N GLU A 321 -15.01 -4.74 -0.18
CA GLU A 321 -14.76 -5.26 1.17
C GLU A 321 -15.22 -4.29 2.25
N MET A 322 -14.86 -3.00 2.13
CA MET A 322 -15.27 -1.99 3.11
C MET A 322 -16.79 -1.79 3.12
N THR A 323 -17.44 -1.67 1.96
CA THR A 323 -18.90 -1.48 1.91
C THR A 323 -19.68 -2.71 2.35
N ARG A 324 -19.26 -3.93 1.97
CA ARG A 324 -19.87 -5.19 2.45
C ARG A 324 -19.73 -5.34 3.97
N MET A 325 -18.55 -5.04 4.50
CA MET A 325 -18.32 -5.03 5.94
C MET A 325 -19.18 -3.97 6.64
N ALA A 326 -19.32 -2.78 6.03
CA ALA A 326 -20.16 -1.72 6.56
C ALA A 326 -21.63 -2.16 6.69
N ILE A 327 -22.20 -2.84 5.69
CA ILE A 327 -23.56 -3.42 5.81
C ILE A 327 -23.66 -4.29 7.07
N GLN A 328 -22.70 -5.19 7.29
CA GLN A 328 -22.71 -6.08 8.45
C GLN A 328 -22.55 -5.32 9.77
N LEU A 329 -21.68 -4.31 9.82
CA LEU A 329 -21.41 -3.52 11.04
C LEU A 329 -22.59 -2.61 11.42
N HIS A 330 -23.42 -2.22 10.46
CA HIS A 330 -24.68 -1.52 10.74
C HIS A 330 -25.80 -2.49 11.17
N GLY A 331 -25.65 -3.79 10.93
CA GLY A 331 -26.70 -4.79 11.21
C GLY A 331 -27.90 -4.65 10.27
N ALA A 332 -29.10 -4.99 10.76
CA ALA A 332 -30.31 -5.04 9.92
C ALA A 332 -30.61 -3.70 9.22
N ILE A 333 -30.36 -2.54 9.85
CA ILE A 333 -30.58 -1.23 9.23
C ILE A 333 -29.66 -0.99 8.03
N GLY A 334 -28.49 -1.64 7.99
CA GLY A 334 -27.59 -1.59 6.84
C GLY A 334 -28.16 -2.29 5.60
N THR A 335 -29.12 -3.19 5.77
CA THR A 335 -29.77 -3.92 4.66
C THR A 335 -31.03 -3.24 4.12
N THR A 336 -31.34 -2.02 4.59
CA THR A 336 -32.58 -1.32 4.22
C THR A 336 -32.30 -0.03 3.42
N HIS A 337 -33.33 0.62 2.88
CA HIS A 337 -33.19 1.86 2.09
C HIS A 337 -33.17 3.14 2.97
N GLU A 338 -33.54 2.97 4.24
CA GLU A 338 -33.65 3.99 5.29
C GLU A 338 -32.29 4.51 5.75
N TYR A 339 -31.20 3.78 5.47
CA TYR A 339 -29.84 4.21 5.75
C TYR A 339 -28.99 4.24 4.47
N ASP A 340 -28.10 5.23 4.37
CA ASP A 340 -27.38 5.52 3.14
C ASP A 340 -26.33 4.46 2.76
N ILE A 341 -25.88 3.65 3.72
CA ILE A 341 -24.75 2.73 3.51
C ILE A 341 -24.99 1.72 2.38
N GLY A 342 -26.25 1.33 2.18
CA GLY A 342 -26.65 0.48 1.05
C GLY A 342 -26.42 1.13 -0.31
N LEU A 343 -26.51 2.46 -0.42
CA LEU A 343 -26.24 3.19 -1.68
C LEU A 343 -24.77 3.03 -2.09
N TYR A 344 -23.84 3.18 -1.13
CA TYR A 344 -22.40 3.02 -1.38
C TYR A 344 -22.06 1.60 -1.82
N PHE A 345 -22.65 0.58 -1.19
CA PHE A 345 -22.44 -0.81 -1.60
C PHE A 345 -22.93 -1.07 -3.03
N ARG A 346 -24.14 -0.63 -3.37
CA ARG A 346 -24.68 -0.81 -4.73
C ARG A 346 -23.86 -0.08 -5.78
N ARG A 347 -23.42 1.16 -5.50
CA ARG A 347 -22.52 1.91 -6.40
C ARG A 347 -21.16 1.20 -6.56
N ALA A 348 -20.56 0.73 -5.47
CA ALA A 348 -19.32 -0.04 -5.52
C ALA A 348 -19.47 -1.31 -6.38
N MET A 349 -20.60 -2.02 -6.28
CA MET A 349 -20.89 -3.20 -7.10
C MET A 349 -20.96 -2.86 -8.60
N ALA A 350 -21.73 -1.84 -8.98
CA ALA A 350 -21.88 -1.43 -10.37
C ALA A 350 -20.54 -1.00 -10.98
N LEU A 351 -19.79 -0.15 -10.27
CA LEU A 351 -18.48 0.29 -10.72
C LEU A 351 -17.45 -0.86 -10.75
N SER A 352 -17.48 -1.78 -9.79
CA SER A 352 -16.56 -2.91 -9.78
C SER A 352 -16.81 -3.90 -10.92
N ALA A 353 -18.01 -3.94 -11.49
CA ALA A 353 -18.33 -4.78 -12.65
C ALA A 353 -17.92 -4.14 -13.99
N HIS A 354 -18.10 -2.82 -14.13
CA HIS A 354 -17.77 -2.10 -15.37
C HIS A 354 -16.27 -2.00 -15.61
N LEU A 355 -15.87 -2.16 -16.88
CA LEU A 355 -14.48 -2.19 -17.40
C LEU A 355 -13.57 -3.29 -16.85
N GLY A 356 -14.13 -4.27 -16.10
CA GLY A 356 -13.43 -5.42 -15.55
C GLY A 356 -13.46 -5.43 -14.02
N ASN A 357 -13.65 -6.62 -13.44
CA ASN A 357 -13.61 -6.81 -12.00
C ASN A 357 -12.17 -6.98 -11.47
N ALA A 358 -12.01 -7.02 -10.15
CA ALA A 358 -10.69 -7.07 -9.53
C ALA A 358 -9.87 -8.32 -9.92
N GLU A 359 -10.52 -9.46 -10.12
CA GLU A 359 -9.86 -10.70 -10.54
C GLU A 359 -9.41 -10.63 -12.00
N ALA A 360 -10.29 -10.17 -12.89
CA ALA A 360 -9.96 -9.90 -14.29
C ALA A 360 -8.74 -8.97 -14.41
N HIS A 361 -8.67 -7.93 -13.58
CA HIS A 361 -7.55 -7.00 -13.59
C HIS A 361 -6.26 -7.55 -12.97
N ARG A 362 -6.33 -8.48 -12.01
CA ARG A 362 -5.14 -9.24 -11.60
C ARG A 362 -4.60 -10.06 -12.77
N MET A 363 -5.46 -10.81 -13.45
CA MET A 363 -5.04 -11.61 -14.60
C MET A 363 -4.53 -10.75 -15.76
N ARG A 364 -5.19 -9.61 -16.04
CA ARG A 364 -4.71 -8.64 -17.03
C ARG A 364 -3.35 -8.06 -16.63
N TYR A 365 -3.15 -7.72 -15.35
CA TYR A 365 -1.85 -7.25 -14.86
C TYR A 365 -0.74 -8.28 -15.11
N ALA A 366 -1.01 -9.56 -14.82
CA ALA A 366 -0.09 -10.67 -15.06
C ALA A 366 0.18 -10.89 -16.56
N ALA A 367 -0.85 -10.83 -17.41
CA ALA A 367 -0.70 -11.01 -18.86
C ALA A 367 0.05 -9.84 -19.53
N LEU A 368 -0.14 -8.62 -19.02
CA LEU A 368 0.59 -7.44 -19.44
C LEU A 368 2.01 -7.39 -18.86
N ALA A 369 2.37 -8.32 -17.96
CA ALA A 369 3.74 -8.46 -17.52
C ALA A 369 4.58 -8.91 -18.72
N ALA A 370 5.21 -7.95 -19.38
CA ALA A 370 6.28 -8.25 -20.32
C ALA A 370 7.28 -9.19 -19.62
N PRO A 371 7.91 -10.13 -20.34
CA PRO A 371 9.22 -10.59 -19.92
C PRO A 371 10.12 -9.35 -19.94
N GLN A 372 10.22 -8.67 -18.81
CA GLN A 372 11.37 -7.81 -18.59
C GLN A 372 12.55 -8.77 -18.52
N ALA A 373 13.25 -8.87 -19.66
CA ALA A 373 14.68 -8.75 -19.58
C ALA A 373 14.96 -7.53 -18.70
N ASP A 374 15.66 -7.75 -17.59
CA ASP A 374 16.38 -6.71 -16.87
C ASP A 374 17.43 -6.13 -17.83
N HIS A 375 16.96 -5.38 -18.82
CA HIS A 375 17.74 -4.41 -19.55
C HIS A 375 17.40 -3.07 -18.92
N HIS A 376 17.87 -2.89 -17.69
CA HIS A 376 18.61 -1.65 -17.49
C HIS A 376 19.69 -1.67 -18.57
N GLU A 377 19.52 -0.85 -19.62
CA GLU A 377 20.67 -0.37 -20.39
C GLU A 377 21.71 -0.03 -19.33
N ALA A 378 22.77 -0.83 -19.26
CA ALA A 378 23.84 -0.60 -18.31
C ALA A 378 24.41 0.75 -18.72
N ALA A 379 23.95 1.82 -18.06
CA ALA A 379 24.64 3.09 -18.05
C ALA A 379 26.12 2.75 -17.85
N PRO A 380 27.03 3.34 -18.63
CA PRO A 380 28.44 2.95 -18.64
C PRO A 380 28.90 2.79 -17.20
N SER A 381 29.36 1.57 -16.86
CA SER A 381 29.66 1.21 -15.48
C SER A 381 30.50 2.31 -14.88
N PRO A 382 29.95 3.12 -13.96
CA PRO A 382 30.66 4.27 -13.48
C PRO A 382 31.92 3.78 -12.76
N ALA A 383 32.95 4.63 -12.72
CA ALA A 383 34.27 4.24 -12.22
C ALA A 383 34.15 3.46 -10.88
N PRO A 384 34.92 2.37 -10.71
CA PRO A 384 34.85 1.54 -9.51
C PRO A 384 35.13 2.40 -8.28
N ILE A 385 34.22 2.35 -7.32
CA ILE A 385 34.36 3.06 -6.05
C ILE A 385 35.24 2.20 -5.14
N THR A 386 36.41 2.73 -4.76
CA THR A 386 37.37 2.03 -3.88
C THR A 386 37.59 2.74 -2.55
N ALA A 387 36.93 3.88 -2.32
CA ALA A 387 37.04 4.68 -1.11
C ALA A 387 35.66 4.93 -0.50
N PHE A 388 35.57 4.77 0.82
CA PHE A 388 34.33 4.89 1.60
C PHE A 388 34.53 5.92 2.71
N PRO A 389 34.39 7.22 2.42
CA PRO A 389 34.66 8.28 3.40
C PRO A 389 33.71 8.17 4.59
N ALA A 390 34.21 8.47 5.80
CA ALA A 390 33.39 8.51 7.02
C ALA A 390 32.72 9.88 7.22
N ASP A 391 33.26 10.93 6.60
CA ASP A 391 33.00 12.34 6.90
C ASP A 391 32.55 13.17 5.70
N ALA A 392 32.15 12.53 4.58
CA ALA A 392 31.66 13.21 3.39
C ALA A 392 30.44 14.10 3.66
N ASP A 393 30.21 15.10 2.81
CA ASP A 393 29.01 15.94 2.90
C ASP A 393 27.77 15.17 2.39
N TRP A 394 27.10 14.47 3.31
CA TRP A 394 25.94 13.64 3.00
C TRP A 394 24.72 14.45 2.56
N GLU A 395 24.61 15.70 3.02
CA GLU A 395 23.54 16.63 2.66
C GLU A 395 23.70 17.08 1.21
N ALA A 396 24.93 17.44 0.80
CA ALA A 396 25.21 17.86 -0.57
C ALA A 396 25.22 16.70 -1.58
N MET A 397 25.42 15.44 -1.12
CA MET A 397 25.51 14.28 -2.00
C MET A 397 24.14 13.91 -2.61
N PRO A 398 24.02 13.75 -3.93
CA PRO A 398 22.79 13.23 -4.55
C PRO A 398 22.42 11.83 -4.03
N GLU A 399 21.14 11.55 -3.80
CA GLU A 399 20.67 10.26 -3.27
C GLU A 399 21.14 9.07 -4.14
N ALA A 400 21.07 9.21 -5.47
CA ALA A 400 21.51 8.17 -6.41
C ALA A 400 23.02 7.86 -6.32
N GLU A 401 23.85 8.87 -6.04
CA GLU A 401 25.28 8.69 -5.82
C GLU A 401 25.55 7.99 -4.49
N PHE A 402 24.86 8.41 -3.43
CA PHE A 402 24.96 7.74 -2.13
C PHE A 402 24.55 6.27 -2.20
N ARG A 403 23.44 5.94 -2.87
CA ARG A 403 23.02 4.55 -3.10
C ARG A 403 24.08 3.72 -3.80
N ARG A 404 24.76 4.29 -4.81
CA ARG A 404 25.89 3.64 -5.48
C ARG A 404 27.06 3.39 -4.53
N LEU A 405 27.38 4.36 -3.68
CA LEU A 405 28.43 4.24 -2.67
C LEU A 405 28.11 3.13 -1.66
N VAL A 406 26.86 3.05 -1.18
CA VAL A 406 26.40 2.01 -0.26
C VAL A 406 26.47 0.62 -0.90
N ARG A 407 26.02 0.46 -2.16
CA ARG A 407 26.17 -0.82 -2.88
C ARG A 407 27.62 -1.24 -3.02
N ALA A 408 28.49 -0.32 -3.43
CA ALA A 408 29.92 -0.58 -3.57
C ALA A 408 30.57 -0.97 -2.23
N LEU A 409 30.13 -0.39 -1.11
CA LEU A 409 30.58 -0.76 0.23
C LEU A 409 30.26 -2.23 0.52
N PHE A 410 29.03 -2.66 0.25
CA PHE A 410 28.62 -4.05 0.49
C PHE A 410 29.32 -5.01 -0.48
N ASP A 411 29.46 -4.65 -1.76
CA ASP A 411 30.24 -5.45 -2.72
C ASP A 411 31.69 -5.63 -2.30
N ALA A 412 32.33 -4.58 -1.78
CA ALA A 412 33.74 -4.63 -1.38
C ALA A 412 33.98 -5.35 -0.04
N HIS A 413 33.02 -5.31 0.88
CA HIS A 413 33.27 -5.66 2.28
C HIS A 413 32.29 -6.64 2.91
N TYR A 414 31.09 -6.82 2.37
CA TYR A 414 30.12 -7.76 2.95
C TYR A 414 30.43 -9.20 2.50
N PRO A 415 30.53 -10.17 3.43
CA PRO A 415 30.73 -11.57 3.07
C PRO A 415 29.58 -12.10 2.20
N GLN A 416 29.91 -12.52 0.96
CA GLN A 416 28.91 -12.91 -0.04
C GLN A 416 28.12 -14.15 0.35
N ASP A 417 28.75 -15.08 1.09
CA ASP A 417 28.16 -16.30 1.64
C ASP A 417 27.14 -16.03 2.76
N ARG A 418 27.05 -14.79 3.26
CA ARG A 418 26.12 -14.38 4.33
C ARG A 418 24.95 -13.55 3.81
N ARG A 419 24.77 -13.43 2.49
CA ARG A 419 23.64 -12.71 1.92
C ARG A 419 22.35 -13.50 2.12
N HIS A 420 21.29 -12.80 2.54
CA HIS A 420 19.95 -13.37 2.71
C HIS A 420 19.88 -14.56 3.67
N MET A 421 20.70 -14.54 4.73
CA MET A 421 20.65 -15.59 5.75
C MET A 421 19.22 -15.76 6.29
N PRO A 422 18.74 -17.01 6.39
CA PRO A 422 17.36 -17.30 6.74
C PRO A 422 17.11 -17.23 8.26
N TYR A 423 18.17 -17.05 9.06
CA TYR A 423 18.15 -16.96 10.50
C TYR A 423 18.90 -15.70 10.97
N ARG A 424 18.65 -15.30 12.22
CA ARG A 424 19.37 -14.19 12.84
C ARG A 424 20.76 -14.66 13.27
N GLN A 425 21.78 -14.01 12.72
CA GLN A 425 23.17 -14.32 13.04
C GLN A 425 23.51 -14.04 14.50
N THR A 426 24.34 -14.90 15.07
CA THR A 426 24.97 -14.71 16.38
C THR A 426 26.03 -13.62 16.32
N TRP A 427 26.43 -13.11 17.48
CA TRP A 427 27.56 -12.16 17.55
C TRP A 427 28.83 -12.76 16.96
N ALA A 428 29.12 -14.03 17.22
CA ALA A 428 30.30 -14.70 16.67
C ALA A 428 30.33 -14.71 15.13
N GLU A 429 29.18 -14.88 14.49
CA GLU A 429 29.04 -14.91 13.01
C GLU A 429 29.07 -13.54 12.35
N THR A 430 28.74 -12.46 13.06
CA THR A 430 28.54 -11.13 12.47
C THR A 430 29.47 -10.04 13.02
N ARG A 431 30.27 -10.36 14.06
CA ARG A 431 31.19 -9.42 14.71
C ARG A 431 32.20 -8.81 13.75
N ASP A 432 32.73 -9.59 12.81
CA ASP A 432 33.67 -9.10 11.79
C ASP A 432 33.03 -8.03 10.90
N TRP A 433 31.77 -8.22 10.49
CA TRP A 433 31.02 -7.23 9.72
C TRP A 433 30.75 -5.97 10.56
N TYR A 434 30.31 -6.14 11.81
CA TYR A 434 30.10 -5.03 12.74
C TYR A 434 31.37 -4.18 12.90
N LEU A 435 32.52 -4.82 13.13
CA LEU A 435 33.81 -4.14 13.29
C LEU A 435 34.33 -3.53 11.98
N THR A 436 33.98 -4.12 10.83
CA THR A 436 34.30 -3.55 9.52
C THR A 436 33.58 -2.23 9.31
N LEU A 437 32.26 -2.21 9.55
CA LEU A 437 31.47 -0.97 9.51
C LEU A 437 31.98 0.06 10.53
N ALA A 438 32.33 -0.38 11.75
CA ALA A 438 32.88 0.51 12.79
C ALA A 438 34.18 1.19 12.33
N ARG A 439 35.12 0.41 11.79
CA ARG A 439 36.40 0.91 11.28
C ARG A 439 36.23 1.89 10.12
N LEU A 440 35.24 1.67 9.26
CA LEU A 440 34.94 2.55 8.14
C LEU A 440 34.15 3.79 8.57
N GLY A 441 33.55 3.82 9.77
CA GLY A 441 32.65 4.87 10.21
C GLY A 441 31.20 4.74 9.70
N TRP A 442 30.83 3.56 9.19
CA TRP A 442 29.53 3.28 8.57
C TRP A 442 28.54 2.52 9.48
N LEU A 443 28.94 2.23 10.72
CA LEU A 443 28.17 1.39 11.65
C LEU A 443 26.89 2.06 12.17
N ALA A 444 26.94 3.37 12.43
CA ALA A 444 25.87 4.10 13.09
C ALA A 444 25.35 5.22 12.17
N PRO A 445 24.58 4.87 11.12
CA PRO A 445 24.17 5.82 10.09
C PRO A 445 23.32 6.97 10.64
N ALA A 446 22.43 6.67 11.59
CA ALA A 446 21.52 7.65 12.19
C ALA A 446 22.11 8.45 13.37
N TRP A 447 23.27 8.05 13.90
CA TRP A 447 23.85 8.74 15.06
C TRP A 447 24.44 10.08 14.64
N PRO A 448 24.30 11.14 15.46
CA PRO A 448 25.01 12.40 15.25
C PRO A 448 26.52 12.20 15.17
N ARG A 449 27.20 13.04 14.37
CA ARG A 449 28.67 13.00 14.22
C ARG A 449 29.42 13.18 15.53
N GLU A 450 28.92 14.04 16.43
CA GLU A 450 29.49 14.27 17.76
C GLU A 450 29.49 13.02 18.67
N HIS A 451 28.70 12.01 18.32
CA HIS A 451 28.64 10.73 18.99
C HIS A 451 29.27 9.59 18.18
N GLY A 452 30.03 9.90 17.12
CA GLY A 452 30.75 8.92 16.30
C GLY A 452 29.90 8.24 15.22
N GLY A 453 28.73 8.79 14.91
CA GLY A 453 27.90 8.33 13.79
C GLY A 453 28.17 9.07 12.48
N MET A 454 27.46 8.66 11.42
CA MET A 454 27.55 9.32 10.11
C MET A 454 26.78 10.63 10.07
N GLY A 455 25.72 10.76 10.87
CA GLY A 455 24.77 11.88 10.83
C GLY A 455 24.04 11.95 9.48
N LEU A 456 23.59 10.80 8.95
CA LEU A 456 22.90 10.78 7.67
C LEU A 456 21.59 11.58 7.75
N PRO A 457 21.31 12.44 6.75
CA PRO A 457 19.98 13.02 6.63
C PRO A 457 18.94 11.92 6.31
N PRO A 458 17.65 12.18 6.59
CA PRO A 458 16.60 11.17 6.49
C PRO A 458 16.51 10.40 5.15
N ASP A 459 16.70 11.08 4.02
CA ASP A 459 16.70 10.46 2.68
C ASP A 459 17.87 9.47 2.50
N LYS A 460 19.06 9.84 2.96
CA LYS A 460 20.25 8.99 2.94
C LYS A 460 20.16 7.84 3.94
N LEU A 461 19.56 8.06 5.11
CA LEU A 461 19.31 6.99 6.07
C LEU A 461 18.37 5.92 5.47
N ILE A 462 17.27 6.35 4.84
CA ILE A 462 16.33 5.46 4.14
C ILE A 462 17.06 4.73 3.00
N ALA A 463 17.84 5.45 2.18
CA ALA A 463 18.64 4.83 1.12
C ALA A 463 19.62 3.78 1.66
N TYR A 464 20.33 4.06 2.77
CA TYR A 464 21.24 3.10 3.39
C TYR A 464 20.50 1.81 3.81
N ILE A 465 19.34 1.96 4.45
CA ILE A 465 18.50 0.84 4.87
C ILE A 465 18.03 0.04 3.64
N GLU A 466 17.44 0.69 2.65
CA GLU A 466 16.92 0.04 1.45
C GLU A 466 18.01 -0.70 0.66
N GLU A 467 19.20 -0.12 0.51
CA GLU A 467 20.31 -0.80 -0.16
C GLU A 467 20.82 -1.99 0.66
N ALA A 468 20.93 -1.87 1.99
CA ALA A 468 21.33 -2.99 2.86
C ALA A 468 20.31 -4.14 2.77
N GLU A 469 19.03 -3.78 2.71
CA GLU A 469 17.92 -4.71 2.57
C GLU A 469 17.90 -5.41 1.21
N ALA A 470 18.05 -4.65 0.12
CA ALA A 470 18.11 -5.19 -1.24
C ALA A 470 19.32 -6.10 -1.45
N TYR A 471 20.47 -5.72 -0.89
CA TYR A 471 21.71 -6.50 -0.97
C TYR A 471 21.63 -7.82 -0.20
N GLY A 472 20.79 -7.88 0.83
CA GLY A 472 20.67 -9.05 1.70
C GLY A 472 21.62 -9.04 2.90
N VAL A 473 22.04 -7.85 3.35
CA VAL A 473 22.87 -7.70 4.55
C VAL A 473 22.09 -8.19 5.76
N ALA A 474 22.67 -9.16 6.47
CA ALA A 474 22.14 -9.66 7.74
C ALA A 474 22.21 -8.56 8.81
N ARG A 475 21.17 -8.50 9.65
CA ARG A 475 21.08 -7.53 10.74
C ARG A 475 21.99 -7.98 11.90
N PRO A 476 23.07 -7.25 12.23
CA PRO A 476 23.90 -7.57 13.39
C PRO A 476 23.17 -7.18 14.69
N PRO A 477 23.68 -7.58 15.88
CA PRO A 477 23.26 -7.04 17.16
C PRO A 477 23.30 -5.51 17.19
N ASP A 478 22.15 -4.89 16.98
CA ASP A 478 22.02 -3.46 16.72
C ASP A 478 21.20 -2.73 17.79
N GLN A 479 20.77 -3.40 18.86
CA GLN A 479 20.02 -2.76 19.94
C GLN A 479 20.82 -1.67 20.64
N GLY A 480 22.16 -1.80 20.66
CA GLY A 480 23.08 -0.75 21.06
C GLY A 480 22.91 0.52 20.20
N LEU A 481 22.84 0.35 18.89
CA LEU A 481 22.83 1.40 17.88
C LEU A 481 21.44 2.03 17.72
N ASN A 482 20.41 1.20 17.62
CA ASN A 482 19.07 1.65 17.23
C ASN A 482 18.16 1.92 18.43
N MET A 483 18.55 1.52 19.64
CA MET A 483 17.68 1.58 20.82
C MET A 483 18.35 2.31 21.99
N VAL A 484 19.28 1.67 22.71
CA VAL A 484 19.84 2.26 23.94
C VAL A 484 20.76 3.45 23.68
N GLY A 485 21.50 3.48 22.57
CA GLY A 485 22.33 4.62 22.19
C GLY A 485 21.53 5.93 22.06
N PRO A 486 20.49 5.99 21.20
CA PRO A 486 19.61 7.15 21.09
C PRO A 486 18.96 7.54 22.43
N ILE A 487 18.63 6.56 23.27
CA ILE A 487 18.09 6.82 24.62
C ILE A 487 19.12 7.45 25.54
N LEU A 488 20.37 7.00 25.51
CA LEU A 488 21.46 7.61 26.26
C LEU A 488 21.77 9.02 25.78
N MET A 489 21.70 9.27 24.47
CA MET A 489 21.86 10.61 23.90
C MET A 489 20.81 11.57 24.49
N ARG A 490 19.55 11.12 24.53
CA ARG A 490 18.41 11.95 24.94
C ARG A 490 18.20 12.07 26.46
N PHE A 491 18.34 10.98 27.20
CA PHE A 491 17.97 10.88 28.61
C PHE A 491 19.14 10.51 29.52
N GLY A 492 20.28 10.11 28.94
CA GLY A 492 21.46 9.73 29.70
C GLY A 492 22.19 10.94 30.29
N THR A 493 22.94 10.70 31.37
CA THR A 493 23.89 11.70 31.89
C THR A 493 25.12 11.81 30.98
N GLN A 494 25.95 12.82 31.21
CA GLN A 494 27.19 12.99 30.45
C GLN A 494 28.14 11.80 30.65
N GLU A 495 28.23 11.30 31.88
CA GLU A 495 29.04 10.15 32.27
C GLU A 495 28.54 8.88 31.58
N GLN A 496 27.22 8.65 31.56
CA GLN A 496 26.62 7.52 30.86
C GLN A 496 26.90 7.57 29.35
N ARG A 497 26.75 8.75 28.71
CA ARG A 497 27.07 8.93 27.29
C ARG A 497 28.56 8.64 27.01
N ALA A 498 29.46 9.21 27.81
CA ALA A 498 30.90 9.03 27.66
C ALA A 498 31.35 7.58 27.87
N ARG A 499 30.69 6.85 28.78
CA ARG A 499 30.99 5.44 29.08
C ARG A 499 30.45 4.49 28.01
N PHE A 500 29.18 4.63 27.64
CA PHE A 500 28.47 3.60 26.89
C PHE A 500 28.49 3.80 25.37
N LEU A 501 28.39 5.03 24.86
CA LEU A 501 28.31 5.26 23.40
C LEU A 501 29.58 4.81 22.66
N PRO A 502 30.81 5.13 23.11
CA PRO A 502 32.01 4.66 22.43
C PRO A 502 32.17 3.13 22.50
N ALA A 503 31.79 2.51 23.63
CA ALA A 503 31.90 1.07 23.83
C ALA A 503 30.89 0.29 22.95
N ILE A 504 29.74 0.88 22.64
CA ILE A 504 28.80 0.36 21.65
C ILE A 504 29.49 0.34 20.27
N LEU A 505 30.01 1.48 19.79
CA LEU A 505 30.63 1.56 18.46
C LEU A 505 31.83 0.63 18.28
N LYS A 506 32.58 0.36 19.35
CA LYS A 506 33.70 -0.59 19.35
C LYS A 506 33.28 -2.07 19.40
N GLY A 507 31.99 -2.36 19.60
CA GLY A 507 31.48 -3.72 19.80
C GLY A 507 31.92 -4.36 21.12
N GLU A 508 32.37 -3.57 22.09
CA GLU A 508 32.71 -4.02 23.45
C GLU A 508 31.42 -4.23 24.27
N HIS A 509 30.44 -3.37 24.05
CA HIS A 509 29.12 -3.45 24.67
C HIS A 509 28.07 -3.88 23.65
N VAL A 510 27.74 -5.19 23.66
CA VAL A 510 26.66 -5.77 22.87
C VAL A 510 25.40 -5.75 23.74
N TRP A 511 24.41 -4.97 23.34
CA TRP A 511 23.22 -4.73 24.14
C TRP A 511 22.07 -5.66 23.80
N ILE A 512 21.34 -6.07 24.84
CA ILE A 512 20.09 -6.83 24.74
C ILE A 512 18.94 -6.14 25.50
N GLN A 513 17.70 -6.45 25.14
CA GLN A 513 16.51 -5.84 25.73
C GLN A 513 15.88 -6.76 26.78
N GLY A 514 15.72 -6.22 28.00
CA GLY A 514 15.03 -6.86 29.12
C GLY A 514 13.68 -6.22 29.43
N TYR A 515 12.74 -6.24 28.48
CA TYR A 515 11.41 -5.64 28.68
C TYR A 515 10.42 -6.68 29.18
N SER A 516 10.11 -7.65 28.31
CA SER A 516 9.05 -8.64 28.54
C SER A 516 9.36 -9.58 29.70
N GLU A 517 8.30 -9.98 30.39
CA GLU A 517 8.30 -10.97 31.46
C GLU A 517 7.26 -12.04 31.14
N PRO A 518 7.32 -13.23 31.79
CA PRO A 518 6.35 -14.30 31.55
C PRO A 518 4.88 -13.86 31.62
N ASN A 519 4.57 -12.88 32.49
CA ASN A 519 3.22 -12.33 32.68
C ASN A 519 3.09 -10.86 32.23
N ALA A 520 4.08 -10.30 31.53
CA ALA A 520 4.08 -8.92 31.04
C ALA A 520 4.70 -8.83 29.64
N GLY A 521 3.91 -9.15 28.62
CA GLY A 521 4.25 -8.95 27.20
C GLY A 521 3.52 -7.73 26.64
N SER A 522 2.32 -7.96 26.11
CA SER A 522 1.45 -6.92 25.53
C SER A 522 0.99 -5.87 26.56
N ASP A 523 0.69 -6.28 27.81
CA ASP A 523 0.55 -5.35 28.95
C ASP A 523 1.92 -5.07 29.58
N LEU A 524 2.79 -4.38 28.84
CA LEU A 524 4.16 -4.09 29.29
C LEU A 524 4.18 -3.26 30.60
N ALA A 525 3.12 -2.52 30.90
CA ALA A 525 3.03 -1.77 32.15
C ALA A 525 2.92 -2.71 33.38
N ALA A 526 2.60 -3.98 33.21
CA ALA A 526 2.46 -4.97 34.28
C ALA A 526 3.77 -5.60 34.76
N VAL A 527 4.94 -5.16 34.27
CA VAL A 527 6.24 -5.65 34.72
C VAL A 527 6.37 -5.65 36.25
N ARG A 528 6.97 -6.73 36.77
CA ARG A 528 7.13 -7.06 38.18
C ARG A 528 8.58 -7.23 38.62
N THR A 529 9.54 -7.38 37.70
CA THR A 529 10.98 -7.39 38.05
C THR A 529 11.28 -6.15 38.87
N GLU A 530 11.67 -6.34 40.12
CA GLU A 530 11.74 -5.28 41.12
C GLU A 530 13.18 -4.79 41.25
N ALA A 531 13.34 -3.48 41.43
CA ALA A 531 14.60 -2.86 41.80
C ALA A 531 14.40 -2.03 43.07
N VAL A 532 14.92 -2.50 44.20
CA VAL A 532 14.82 -1.81 45.50
C VAL A 532 16.08 -0.97 45.71
N PRO A 533 15.97 0.34 45.99
CA PRO A 533 17.12 1.15 46.34
C PRO A 533 17.82 0.64 47.61
N ASP A 534 19.14 0.48 47.56
CA ASP A 534 20.00 0.08 48.68
C ASP A 534 21.35 0.83 48.59
N GLY A 535 21.44 1.97 49.27
CA GLY A 535 22.61 2.85 49.22
C GLY A 535 22.87 3.39 47.82
N ASP A 536 24.07 3.11 47.31
CA ASP A 536 24.57 3.45 45.97
C ASP A 536 24.17 2.43 44.89
N HIS A 537 23.39 1.40 45.24
CA HIS A 537 22.92 0.36 44.33
C HIS A 537 21.38 0.24 44.34
N PHE A 538 20.87 -0.50 43.36
CA PHE A 538 19.58 -1.17 43.40
C PHE A 538 19.82 -2.67 43.59
N VAL A 539 19.02 -3.32 44.44
CA VAL A 539 18.93 -4.77 44.49
C VAL A 539 17.80 -5.22 43.58
N VAL A 540 18.15 -5.94 42.51
CA VAL A 540 17.21 -6.35 41.46
C VAL A 540 16.86 -7.82 41.61
N ASN A 541 15.55 -8.11 41.62
CA ASN A 541 14.99 -9.46 41.69
C ASN A 541 13.87 -9.64 40.66
N GLY A 542 13.91 -10.75 39.91
CA GLY A 542 12.86 -11.07 38.95
C GLY A 542 13.34 -11.85 37.74
N GLN A 543 12.62 -11.71 36.63
CA GLN A 543 12.87 -12.48 35.42
C GLN A 543 12.43 -11.70 34.18
N LYS A 544 13.29 -11.71 33.15
CA LYS A 544 12.97 -11.31 31.78
C LYS A 544 12.92 -12.52 30.85
N THR A 545 12.19 -12.40 29.75
CA THR A 545 12.05 -13.45 28.74
C THR A 545 11.92 -12.85 27.34
N TRP A 546 12.07 -13.69 26.31
CA TRP A 546 12.13 -13.32 24.89
C TRP A 546 13.27 -12.34 24.56
N THR A 547 14.35 -12.37 25.35
CA THR A 547 15.49 -11.47 25.16
C THR A 547 16.34 -11.95 23.97
N THR A 548 16.07 -11.39 22.79
CA THR A 548 16.85 -11.61 21.56
C THR A 548 18.33 -11.32 21.78
N TRP A 549 19.20 -12.20 21.24
CA TRP A 549 20.65 -12.20 21.43
C TRP A 549 21.12 -12.37 22.87
N GLY A 550 20.27 -12.89 23.76
CA GLY A 550 20.62 -13.00 25.18
C GLY A 550 21.91 -13.77 25.46
N SER A 551 22.23 -14.78 24.65
CA SER A 551 23.48 -15.55 24.77
C SER A 551 24.73 -14.81 24.28
N ASP A 552 24.53 -13.79 23.44
CA ASP A 552 25.59 -13.00 22.82
C ASP A 552 25.80 -11.64 23.51
N GLY A 553 24.81 -11.18 24.27
CA GLY A 553 24.83 -9.88 24.94
C GLY A 553 25.89 -9.79 26.03
N THR A 554 26.49 -8.60 26.17
CA THR A 554 27.33 -8.26 27.33
C THR A 554 26.60 -7.35 28.31
N HIS A 555 25.64 -6.55 27.84
CA HIS A 555 24.86 -5.61 28.65
C HIS A 555 23.38 -5.71 28.33
N MET A 556 22.54 -5.41 29.30
CA MET A 556 21.08 -5.33 29.13
C MET A 556 20.56 -3.97 29.58
N PHE A 557 19.60 -3.44 28.82
CA PHE A 557 18.71 -2.38 29.31
C PHE A 557 17.34 -2.97 29.61
N MET A 558 16.76 -2.61 30.75
CA MET A 558 15.55 -3.26 31.27
C MET A 558 14.58 -2.29 31.92
N LEU A 559 13.30 -2.66 31.90
CA LEU A 559 12.26 -2.01 32.68
C LEU A 559 12.08 -2.75 33.99
N VAL A 560 12.10 -2.01 35.10
CA VAL A 560 11.93 -2.57 36.45
C VAL A 560 10.88 -1.79 37.23
N ARG A 561 10.23 -2.47 38.15
CA ARG A 561 9.31 -1.94 39.13
C ARG A 561 10.10 -1.34 40.29
N THR A 562 9.98 -0.03 40.48
CA THR A 562 10.61 0.72 41.58
C THR A 562 9.58 1.29 42.57
N ASP A 563 8.32 1.38 42.17
CA ASP A 563 7.21 1.76 43.05
C ASP A 563 5.94 0.94 42.73
N LYS A 564 5.39 0.29 43.76
CA LYS A 564 4.20 -0.57 43.69
C LYS A 564 2.91 0.12 44.17
N THR A 565 3.02 1.34 44.71
CA THR A 565 1.91 2.08 45.33
C THR A 565 1.23 3.06 44.37
N VAL A 566 1.87 3.32 43.23
CA VAL A 566 1.39 4.22 42.18
C VAL A 566 0.76 3.46 41.02
N LYS A 567 0.15 4.19 40.06
CA LYS A 567 -0.33 3.60 38.81
C LYS A 567 0.79 2.82 38.12
N LYS A 568 0.47 1.66 37.54
CA LYS A 568 1.43 0.73 36.91
C LYS A 568 2.50 1.43 36.05
N GLN A 569 2.13 2.38 35.20
CA GLN A 569 3.09 3.09 34.33
C GLN A 569 4.03 4.03 35.11
N ALA A 570 3.53 4.63 36.20
CA ALA A 570 4.24 5.64 37.00
C ALA A 570 5.19 5.04 38.03
N GLY A 571 5.30 3.70 38.12
CA GLY A 571 6.20 3.03 39.06
C GLY A 571 7.30 2.22 38.38
N ILE A 572 7.59 2.52 37.11
CA ILE A 572 8.58 1.81 36.29
C ILE A 572 9.82 2.69 36.13
N SER A 573 11.00 2.12 36.30
CA SER A 573 12.31 2.74 36.00
C SER A 573 13.03 2.03 34.87
N PHE A 574 13.94 2.75 34.20
CA PHE A 574 14.78 2.22 33.12
C PHE A 574 16.20 2.04 33.64
N LEU A 575 16.73 0.81 33.60
CA LEU A 575 17.99 0.44 34.24
C LEU A 575 18.92 -0.27 33.25
N LEU A 576 20.21 0.02 33.35
CA LEU A 576 21.27 -0.65 32.60
C LEU A 576 22.02 -1.64 33.50
N VAL A 577 22.37 -2.81 32.98
CA VAL A 577 23.06 -3.84 33.77
C VAL A 577 24.10 -4.60 32.93
N ASP A 578 25.27 -4.86 33.52
CA ASP A 578 26.27 -5.79 32.98
C ASP A 578 25.80 -7.22 33.26
N LEU A 579 25.69 -8.06 32.23
CA LEU A 579 25.18 -9.43 32.37
C LEU A 579 26.14 -10.35 33.12
N LYS A 580 27.38 -9.93 33.37
CA LYS A 580 28.34 -10.63 34.25
C LYS A 580 28.17 -10.29 35.72
N THR A 581 27.27 -9.38 36.07
CA THR A 581 27.00 -9.03 37.48
C THR A 581 26.56 -10.30 38.23
N PRO A 582 27.14 -10.61 39.40
CA PRO A 582 26.74 -11.77 40.20
C PRO A 582 25.23 -11.80 40.48
N GLY A 583 24.64 -12.99 40.39
CA GLY A 583 23.19 -13.21 40.55
C GLY A 583 22.38 -13.19 39.25
N ILE A 584 23.00 -12.87 38.11
CA ILE A 584 22.36 -12.95 36.79
C ILE A 584 22.57 -14.34 36.19
N THR A 585 21.48 -14.97 35.73
CA THR A 585 21.54 -16.23 34.96
C THR A 585 20.83 -16.06 33.62
N VAL A 586 21.53 -16.34 32.52
CA VAL A 586 20.97 -16.32 31.16
C VAL A 586 20.72 -17.76 30.70
N ARG A 587 19.49 -18.05 30.26
CA ARG A 587 19.09 -19.38 29.77
C ARG A 587 18.52 -19.29 28.35
N PRO A 588 19.15 -19.92 27.34
CA PRO A 588 18.62 -19.94 25.98
C PRO A 588 17.27 -20.68 25.89
N ILE A 589 16.34 -20.14 25.11
CA ILE A 589 15.08 -20.79 24.75
C ILE A 589 15.24 -21.35 23.33
N ARG A 590 14.83 -22.61 23.15
CA ARG A 590 14.77 -23.26 21.83
C ARG A 590 13.42 -22.93 21.18
N ASN A 591 13.42 -22.27 20.02
CA ASN A 591 12.20 -21.87 19.30
C ASN A 591 11.66 -23.00 18.39
N ILE A 592 10.55 -22.75 17.70
CA ILE A 592 9.93 -23.73 16.78
C ILE A 592 10.83 -24.07 15.57
N ALA A 593 11.73 -23.17 15.21
CA ALA A 593 12.72 -23.34 14.14
C ALA A 593 13.99 -24.09 14.62
N ASP A 594 14.02 -24.57 15.87
CA ASP A 594 15.20 -25.19 16.50
C ASP A 594 16.37 -24.20 16.77
N GLU A 595 16.10 -22.90 16.73
CA GLU A 595 17.09 -21.86 16.99
C GLU A 595 17.09 -21.46 18.47
N ARG A 596 18.20 -20.88 18.92
CA ARG A 596 18.41 -20.43 20.32
C ARG A 596 18.66 -18.92 20.41
N GLU A 597 17.91 -18.18 19.60
CA GLU A 597 18.10 -16.74 19.43
C GLU A 597 17.77 -15.92 20.69
N PHE A 598 16.73 -16.32 21.43
CA PHE A 598 16.24 -15.56 22.59
C PHE A 598 16.37 -16.33 23.88
N CYS A 599 16.53 -15.60 24.98
CA CYS A 599 16.81 -16.16 26.31
C CYS A 599 15.78 -15.72 27.35
N GLU A 600 15.71 -16.50 28.44
CA GLU A 600 15.28 -16.02 29.74
C GLU A 600 16.48 -15.46 30.51
N VAL A 601 16.26 -14.40 31.27
CA VAL A 601 17.28 -13.80 32.14
C VAL A 601 16.72 -13.67 33.55
N PHE A 602 17.35 -14.32 34.51
CA PHE A 602 16.95 -14.34 35.92
C PHE A 602 17.84 -13.42 36.74
N PHE A 603 17.23 -12.72 37.70
CA PHE A 603 17.91 -11.81 38.62
C PHE A 603 17.63 -12.28 40.05
N ASP A 604 18.67 -12.71 40.75
CA ASP A 604 18.63 -13.07 42.17
C ASP A 604 19.58 -12.14 42.95
N ASN A 605 18.99 -11.18 43.68
CA ASN A 605 19.69 -10.20 44.50
C ASN A 605 20.83 -9.46 43.78
N VAL A 606 20.62 -9.14 42.51
CA VAL A 606 21.63 -8.52 41.64
C VAL A 606 21.83 -7.07 42.06
N ARG A 607 23.06 -6.70 42.44
CA ARG A 607 23.40 -5.33 42.82
C ARG A 607 23.77 -4.50 41.60
N VAL A 608 22.87 -3.63 41.15
CA VAL A 608 23.09 -2.74 40.00
C VAL A 608 23.40 -1.32 40.49
N PRO A 609 24.51 -0.68 40.07
CA PRO A 609 24.84 0.67 40.51
C PRO A 609 23.72 1.68 40.21
N ARG A 610 23.47 2.61 41.13
CA ARG A 610 22.40 3.63 40.97
C ARG A 610 22.67 4.56 39.78
N GLU A 611 23.93 4.79 39.45
CA GLU A 611 24.37 5.54 38.25
C GLU A 611 23.93 4.89 36.92
N ASN A 612 23.46 3.64 36.93
CA ASN A 612 22.94 2.97 35.74
C ASN A 612 21.42 3.20 35.52
N LEU A 613 20.78 4.02 36.36
CA LEU A 613 19.43 4.52 36.13
C LEU A 613 19.46 5.55 35.00
N VAL A 614 18.67 5.35 33.94
CA VAL A 614 18.55 6.30 32.83
C VAL A 614 17.25 7.10 32.99
N GLY A 615 17.36 8.43 32.92
CA GLY A 615 16.28 9.33 33.31
C GLY A 615 16.09 9.39 34.83
N GLY A 616 14.94 9.87 35.29
CA GLY A 616 14.59 9.90 36.71
C GLY A 616 14.06 8.57 37.24
N LEU A 617 14.12 8.41 38.57
CA LEU A 617 13.44 7.30 39.26
C LEU A 617 11.94 7.37 38.95
N ASN A 618 11.35 6.23 38.59
CA ASN A 618 9.95 6.09 38.16
C ASN A 618 9.59 6.72 36.80
N GLU A 619 10.57 7.21 36.03
CA GLU A 619 10.33 7.80 34.71
C GLU A 619 10.54 6.82 33.54
N GLY A 620 10.76 5.54 33.84
CA GLY A 620 11.12 4.52 32.85
C GLY A 620 10.07 4.31 31.76
N TRP A 621 8.78 4.54 32.04
CA TRP A 621 7.73 4.47 31.02
C TRP A 621 7.86 5.57 29.96
N THR A 622 8.30 6.77 30.34
CA THR A 622 8.57 7.87 29.40
C THR A 622 9.73 7.51 28.49
N VAL A 623 10.81 6.98 29.05
CA VAL A 623 11.98 6.50 28.31
C VAL A 623 11.60 5.36 27.36
N ALA A 624 10.83 4.38 27.83
CA ALA A 624 10.38 3.24 27.03
C ALA A 624 9.53 3.67 25.81
N LYS A 625 8.58 4.61 26.01
CA LYS A 625 7.77 5.14 24.90
C LYS A 625 8.62 5.84 23.85
N ALA A 626 9.66 6.58 24.25
CA ALA A 626 10.55 7.24 23.31
C ALA A 626 11.34 6.22 22.47
N LEU A 627 11.78 5.11 23.08
CA LEU A 627 12.49 4.03 22.40
C LEU A 627 11.59 3.30 21.39
N LEU A 628 10.35 2.95 21.79
CA LEU A 628 9.41 2.22 20.93
C LEU A 628 8.89 3.03 19.73
N GLY A 629 9.01 4.36 19.76
CA GLY A 629 8.61 5.22 18.64
C GLY A 629 9.42 4.97 17.37
N PHE A 630 10.70 4.59 17.50
CA PHE A 630 11.61 4.40 16.37
C PHE A 630 11.39 3.07 15.62
N GLU A 631 10.82 2.03 16.26
CA GLU A 631 10.75 0.67 15.70
C GLU A 631 9.68 0.45 14.60
N ARG A 632 8.66 1.30 14.55
CA ARG A 632 7.43 1.01 13.77
C ARG A 632 7.62 1.13 12.26
N LEU A 633 8.42 2.10 11.80
CA LEU A 633 8.70 2.25 10.36
C LEU A 633 9.51 1.06 9.82
N PHE A 634 10.49 0.57 10.60
CA PHE A 634 11.31 -0.60 10.23
C PHE A 634 10.48 -1.88 10.14
N THR A 635 9.59 -2.12 11.12
CA THR A 635 8.76 -3.34 11.14
C THR A 635 7.71 -3.35 10.02
N GLY A 636 7.42 -2.18 9.43
CA GLY A 636 6.50 -2.02 8.30
C GLY A 636 7.14 -2.13 6.91
N SER A 637 8.46 -2.37 6.80
CA SER A 637 9.16 -2.48 5.50
C SER A 637 8.58 -3.61 4.63
N PRO A 638 8.48 -3.44 3.29
CA PRO A 638 8.07 -4.48 2.36
C PRO A 638 9.14 -5.56 2.11
N LYS A 639 10.37 -5.41 2.64
CA LYS A 639 11.51 -6.28 2.33
C LYS A 639 11.22 -7.77 2.45
N HIS A 640 10.68 -8.22 3.59
CA HIS A 640 10.47 -9.65 3.84
C HIS A 640 9.49 -10.24 2.82
N SER A 641 8.41 -9.51 2.53
CA SER A 641 7.44 -9.87 1.49
C SER A 641 8.10 -9.88 0.10
N GLN A 642 8.84 -8.83 -0.28
CA GLN A 642 9.52 -8.77 -1.57
C GLN A 642 10.55 -9.88 -1.77
N HIS A 643 11.35 -10.18 -0.74
CA HIS A 643 12.34 -11.25 -0.80
C HIS A 643 11.67 -12.62 -0.95
N THR A 644 10.65 -12.89 -0.15
CA THR A 644 9.90 -14.16 -0.21
C THR A 644 9.17 -14.32 -1.54
N LEU A 645 8.61 -13.23 -2.08
CA LEU A 645 8.03 -13.22 -3.42
C LEU A 645 9.05 -13.59 -4.49
N ARG A 646 10.29 -13.08 -4.43
CA ARG A 646 11.36 -13.48 -5.36
C ARG A 646 11.71 -14.96 -5.22
N GLN A 647 11.69 -15.51 -4.00
CA GLN A 647 11.89 -16.95 -3.77
C GLN A 647 10.76 -17.78 -4.40
N VAL A 648 9.50 -17.36 -4.22
CA VAL A 648 8.33 -17.97 -4.86
C VAL A 648 8.48 -17.94 -6.38
N GLU A 649 8.86 -16.79 -6.95
CA GLU A 649 9.03 -16.63 -8.39
C GLU A 649 10.19 -17.47 -8.95
N LYS A 650 11.34 -17.53 -8.27
CA LYS A 650 12.48 -18.39 -8.62
C LYS A 650 12.02 -19.85 -8.72
N LEU A 651 11.39 -20.34 -7.66
CA LEU A 651 10.93 -21.73 -7.55
C LEU A 651 9.82 -22.05 -8.57
N ALA A 652 8.86 -21.14 -8.74
CA ALA A 652 7.77 -21.28 -9.69
C ALA A 652 8.26 -21.37 -11.14
N ARG A 653 9.32 -20.63 -11.51
CA ARG A 653 9.97 -20.77 -12.83
C ARG A 653 10.67 -22.11 -12.98
N GLN A 654 11.43 -22.54 -11.97
CA GLN A 654 12.14 -23.83 -11.99
C GLN A 654 11.18 -25.02 -12.15
N ARG A 655 9.98 -24.92 -11.56
CA ARG A 655 8.97 -25.98 -11.55
C ARG A 655 7.83 -25.80 -12.56
N GLY A 656 7.88 -24.80 -13.42
CA GLY A 656 6.83 -24.54 -14.42
C GLY A 656 5.45 -24.17 -13.83
N LEU A 657 5.40 -23.64 -12.60
CA LEU A 657 4.12 -23.33 -11.93
C LEU A 657 3.35 -22.16 -12.58
N PHE A 658 4.02 -21.35 -13.40
CA PHE A 658 3.36 -20.29 -14.16
C PHE A 658 2.45 -20.79 -15.29
N ASP A 659 2.51 -22.09 -15.61
CA ASP A 659 1.58 -22.74 -16.54
C ASP A 659 0.22 -23.08 -15.88
N ASP A 660 0.13 -23.03 -14.53
CA ASP A 660 -1.12 -23.22 -13.78
C ASP A 660 -1.84 -21.89 -13.52
N PRO A 661 -3.03 -21.64 -14.12
CA PRO A 661 -3.79 -20.42 -13.88
C PRO A 661 -4.15 -20.18 -12.41
N ALA A 662 -4.34 -21.24 -11.61
CA ALA A 662 -4.66 -21.11 -10.19
C ALA A 662 -3.46 -20.62 -9.38
N PHE A 663 -2.24 -21.06 -9.72
CA PHE A 663 -1.02 -20.50 -9.17
C PHE A 663 -0.84 -19.04 -9.59
N VAL A 664 -0.97 -18.73 -10.89
CA VAL A 664 -0.83 -17.35 -11.43
C VAL A 664 -1.77 -16.38 -10.73
N ALA A 665 -3.03 -16.75 -10.50
CA ALA A 665 -4.00 -15.92 -9.81
C ALA A 665 -3.58 -15.61 -8.35
N ARG A 666 -3.12 -16.64 -7.61
CA ARG A 666 -2.67 -16.49 -6.21
C ARG A 666 -1.37 -15.71 -6.09
N HIS A 667 -0.39 -16.01 -6.93
CA HIS A 667 0.89 -15.28 -7.02
C HIS A 667 0.64 -13.82 -7.34
N THR A 668 -0.16 -13.51 -8.37
CA THR A 668 -0.43 -12.13 -8.77
C THR A 668 -1.14 -11.35 -7.68
N ALA A 669 -2.07 -11.97 -6.95
CA ALA A 669 -2.71 -11.32 -5.80
C ALA A 669 -1.69 -10.90 -4.73
N LEU A 670 -0.75 -11.78 -4.36
CA LEU A 670 0.28 -11.47 -3.37
C LEU A 670 1.36 -10.51 -3.90
N GLN A 671 1.66 -10.57 -5.20
CA GLN A 671 2.52 -9.60 -5.87
C GLN A 671 1.92 -8.19 -5.78
N LEU A 672 0.63 -8.03 -6.09
CA LEU A 672 -0.05 -6.75 -5.94
C LEU A 672 -0.14 -6.31 -4.46
N ASP A 673 -0.48 -7.21 -3.53
CA ASP A 673 -0.49 -6.89 -2.09
C ASP A 673 0.90 -6.38 -1.59
N THR A 674 1.98 -6.92 -2.15
CA THR A 674 3.37 -6.48 -1.88
C THR A 674 3.67 -5.11 -2.49
N LEU A 675 3.18 -4.84 -3.71
CA LEU A 675 3.32 -3.51 -4.34
C LEU A 675 2.50 -2.45 -3.59
N ASP A 676 1.31 -2.80 -3.09
CA ASP A 676 0.47 -1.89 -2.31
C ASP A 676 1.11 -1.56 -0.95
N LEU A 677 1.76 -2.55 -0.32
CA LEU A 677 2.59 -2.31 0.86
C LEU A 677 3.74 -1.34 0.55
N GLY A 678 4.41 -1.51 -0.59
CA GLY A 678 5.46 -0.60 -1.05
C GLY A 678 4.96 0.84 -1.24
N ALA A 679 3.79 1.00 -1.89
CA ALA A 679 3.18 2.31 -2.08
C ALA A 679 2.80 2.97 -0.74
N ALA A 680 2.23 2.21 0.20
CA ALA A 680 1.90 2.71 1.53
C ALA A 680 3.17 3.08 2.32
N TYR A 681 4.19 2.23 2.30
CA TYR A 681 5.49 2.50 2.93
C TYR A 681 6.12 3.79 2.37
N GLY A 682 6.10 3.96 1.05
CA GLY A 682 6.61 5.16 0.37
C GLY A 682 5.98 6.46 0.88
N CYS A 683 4.67 6.48 1.13
CA CYS A 683 3.99 7.63 1.73
C CYS A 683 4.58 8.02 3.10
N PHE A 684 4.85 7.06 3.99
CA PHE A 684 5.44 7.32 5.30
C PHE A 684 6.93 7.63 5.22
N ALA A 685 7.66 7.00 4.30
CA ALA A 685 9.05 7.31 4.02
C ALA A 685 9.21 8.77 3.59
N GLU A 686 8.35 9.27 2.70
CA GLU A 686 8.36 10.68 2.29
C GLU A 686 8.05 11.66 3.42
N LEU A 687 7.16 11.30 4.36
CA LEU A 687 6.95 12.11 5.58
C LEU A 687 8.22 12.16 6.44
N ALA A 688 8.87 11.02 6.63
CA ALA A 688 10.13 10.93 7.37
C ALA A 688 11.25 11.73 6.69
N LYS A 689 11.36 11.67 5.35
CA LYS A 689 12.33 12.44 4.56
C LYS A 689 12.19 13.95 4.76
N ARG A 690 10.95 14.44 4.91
CA ARG A 690 10.63 15.85 5.15
C ARG A 690 10.74 16.26 6.63
N GLY A 691 11.15 15.36 7.51
CA GLY A 691 11.20 15.59 8.96
C GLY A 691 9.81 15.78 9.60
N ALA A 692 8.74 15.37 8.92
CA ALA A 692 7.38 15.48 9.44
C ALA A 692 7.10 14.40 10.50
N ALA A 693 6.22 14.71 11.45
CA ALA A 693 5.81 13.74 12.45
C ALA A 693 5.08 12.55 11.80
N ILE A 694 5.52 11.34 12.10
CA ILE A 694 4.90 10.11 11.58
C ILE A 694 3.59 9.86 12.34
N PRO A 695 2.42 9.83 11.66
CA PRO A 695 1.13 9.66 12.33
C PRO A 695 0.90 8.21 12.79
N PRO A 696 -0.04 7.98 13.75
CA PRO A 696 -0.36 6.64 14.25
C PRO A 696 -0.80 5.63 13.19
N THR A 697 -1.30 6.10 12.03
CA THR A 697 -1.68 5.28 10.86
C THR A 697 -0.52 4.43 10.32
N VAL A 698 0.74 4.76 10.62
CA VAL A 698 1.91 3.93 10.26
C VAL A 698 1.79 2.48 10.75
N SER A 699 1.00 2.24 11.81
CA SER A 699 0.76 0.91 12.36
C SER A 699 0.07 -0.04 11.36
N VAL A 700 -0.60 0.49 10.32
CA VAL A 700 -1.14 -0.27 9.19
C VAL A 700 -0.04 -1.09 8.49
N LEU A 701 1.15 -0.49 8.32
CA LEU A 701 2.27 -1.15 7.65
C LEU A 701 2.70 -2.43 8.37
N LYS A 702 2.76 -2.40 9.71
CA LYS A 702 3.17 -3.57 10.50
C LYS A 702 2.21 -4.73 10.29
N ILE A 703 0.90 -4.46 10.38
CA ILE A 703 -0.14 -5.49 10.22
C ILE A 703 -0.05 -6.07 8.81
N TRP A 704 -0.11 -5.22 7.78
CA TRP A 704 -0.14 -5.67 6.40
C TRP A 704 1.16 -6.35 5.95
N SER A 705 2.32 -5.81 6.35
CA SER A 705 3.63 -6.40 6.03
C SER A 705 3.76 -7.82 6.61
N THR A 706 3.44 -7.99 7.90
CA THR A 706 3.61 -9.29 8.57
C THR A 706 2.61 -10.35 8.11
N GLU A 707 1.37 -9.96 7.81
CA GLU A 707 0.34 -10.87 7.27
C GLU A 707 0.62 -11.22 5.79
N THR A 708 1.11 -10.28 4.98
CA THR A 708 1.52 -10.55 3.60
C THR A 708 2.75 -11.46 3.55
N TYR A 709 3.72 -11.25 4.45
CA TYR A 709 4.90 -12.10 4.56
C TYR A 709 4.53 -13.55 4.87
N GLU A 710 3.63 -13.79 5.83
CA GLU A 710 3.14 -15.14 6.13
C GLU A 710 2.43 -15.78 4.93
N ARG A 711 1.55 -15.05 4.24
CA ARG A 711 0.82 -15.57 3.07
C ARG A 711 1.78 -15.96 1.93
N LEU A 712 2.84 -15.17 1.71
CA LEU A 712 3.90 -15.51 0.75
C LEU A 712 4.73 -16.70 1.19
N ALA A 713 5.06 -16.81 2.47
CA ALA A 713 5.81 -17.95 3.00
C ALA A 713 4.99 -19.26 2.90
N LEU A 714 3.67 -19.20 3.11
CA LEU A 714 2.78 -20.33 2.88
C LEU A 714 2.72 -20.72 1.38
N LEU A 715 2.64 -19.73 0.48
CA LEU A 715 2.71 -19.99 -0.96
C LEU A 715 4.06 -20.61 -1.37
N LEU A 716 5.16 -20.19 -0.75
CA LEU A 716 6.49 -20.78 -0.97
C LEU A 716 6.54 -22.25 -0.56
N ILE A 717 5.98 -22.59 0.60
CA ILE A 717 5.88 -23.98 1.07
C ILE A 717 5.05 -24.83 0.11
N GLU A 718 3.90 -24.32 -0.32
CA GLU A 718 3.05 -25.02 -1.29
C GLU A 718 3.76 -25.20 -2.64
N ALA A 719 4.44 -24.17 -3.14
CA ALA A 719 5.20 -24.22 -4.39
C ALA A 719 6.40 -25.20 -4.32
N ALA A 720 6.91 -25.46 -3.12
CA ALA A 720 7.99 -26.41 -2.88
C ALA A 720 7.55 -27.88 -2.83
N GLY A 721 6.24 -28.17 -2.78
CA GLY A 721 5.73 -29.54 -2.73
C GLY A 721 6.33 -30.33 -1.56
N GLU A 722 6.92 -31.48 -1.84
CA GLU A 722 7.55 -32.37 -0.86
C GLU A 722 8.74 -31.71 -0.14
N TYR A 723 9.42 -30.76 -0.79
CA TYR A 723 10.48 -29.96 -0.16
C TYR A 723 9.94 -28.94 0.85
N GLY A 724 8.63 -28.70 0.88
CA GLY A 724 7.93 -27.80 1.80
C GLY A 724 8.13 -28.13 3.28
N ALA A 725 8.55 -29.36 3.61
CA ALA A 725 8.83 -29.80 4.97
C ALA A 725 10.34 -29.86 5.32
N VAL A 726 11.23 -29.56 4.37
CA VAL A 726 12.68 -29.63 4.60
C VAL A 726 13.12 -28.43 5.45
N ARG A 727 13.61 -28.72 6.66
CA ARG A 727 14.07 -27.72 7.61
C ARG A 727 15.36 -27.03 7.16
N ASP A 728 16.34 -27.83 6.73
CA ASP A 728 17.68 -27.35 6.41
C ASP A 728 17.73 -26.78 4.98
N HIS A 729 18.88 -26.26 4.55
CA HIS A 729 19.01 -25.75 3.19
C HIS A 729 18.77 -26.87 2.18
N ALA A 730 17.72 -26.77 1.37
CA ALA A 730 17.45 -27.76 0.32
C ALA A 730 18.25 -27.36 -0.93
N VAL A 731 19.27 -28.15 -1.27
CA VAL A 731 20.12 -27.96 -2.47
C VAL A 731 20.04 -29.23 -3.32
N THR A 732 19.34 -29.14 -4.45
CA THR A 732 19.12 -30.19 -5.44
C THR A 732 19.03 -29.56 -6.83
N ASP A 733 18.86 -30.38 -7.87
CA ASP A 733 18.62 -29.87 -9.23
C ASP A 733 17.26 -29.15 -9.38
N GLU A 734 16.32 -29.38 -8.44
CA GLU A 734 14.96 -28.81 -8.47
C GLU A 734 14.81 -27.57 -7.58
N ILE A 735 15.64 -27.46 -6.53
CA ILE A 735 15.49 -26.43 -5.50
C ILE A 735 16.84 -26.07 -4.86
N ASP A 736 17.03 -24.77 -4.61
CA ASP A 736 18.19 -24.19 -3.90
C ASP A 736 17.68 -23.03 -3.05
N LEU A 737 17.07 -23.36 -1.90
CA LEU A 737 16.56 -22.40 -0.92
C LEU A 737 16.21 -23.02 0.46
N HIS A 738 16.15 -22.16 1.48
CA HIS A 738 15.57 -22.47 2.79
C HIS A 738 14.06 -22.26 2.77
N VAL A 739 13.28 -23.32 2.52
CA VAL A 739 11.83 -23.24 2.27
C VAL A 739 11.03 -22.82 3.50
N VAL A 740 11.33 -23.42 4.65
CA VAL A 740 10.51 -23.28 5.86
C VAL A 740 10.85 -22.01 6.66
N ALA A 741 12.09 -21.52 6.55
CA ALA A 741 12.56 -20.41 7.38
C ALA A 741 11.75 -19.11 7.23
N PRO A 742 11.34 -18.68 6.01
CA PRO A 742 10.43 -17.54 5.85
C PRO A 742 9.15 -17.65 6.69
N LEU A 743 8.55 -18.84 6.78
CA LEU A 743 7.31 -19.04 7.54
C LEU A 743 7.56 -18.86 9.05
N PHE A 744 8.59 -19.51 9.60
CA PHE A 744 8.89 -19.39 11.03
C PHE A 744 9.20 -17.95 11.43
N ASN A 745 9.93 -17.22 10.59
CA ASN A 745 10.19 -15.79 10.78
C ASN A 745 8.91 -14.95 10.70
N ALA A 746 8.03 -15.21 9.73
CA ALA A 746 6.76 -14.50 9.57
C ALA A 746 5.82 -14.67 10.77
N LEU A 747 5.75 -15.88 11.34
CA LEU A 747 4.93 -16.16 12.52
C LEU A 747 5.35 -15.32 13.73
N GLY A 748 6.66 -15.19 13.96
CA GLY A 748 7.20 -14.32 15.02
C GLY A 748 6.89 -12.84 14.78
N ALA A 749 6.96 -12.38 13.53
CA ALA A 749 6.77 -10.97 13.16
C ALA A 749 5.37 -10.42 13.48
N LYS A 750 4.34 -11.27 13.45
CA LYS A 750 2.99 -10.89 13.89
C LYS A 750 2.89 -10.61 15.40
N ILE A 751 3.85 -11.08 16.19
CA ILE A 751 3.82 -11.06 17.66
C ILE A 751 4.78 -10.01 18.23
N PHE A 752 6.06 -10.02 17.83
CA PHE A 752 7.05 -9.09 18.38
C PHE A 752 6.79 -7.64 17.95
N ALA A 753 7.41 -6.68 18.65
CA ALA A 753 7.21 -5.24 18.46
C ALA A 753 5.73 -4.80 18.56
N GLY A 754 4.95 -5.52 19.39
CA GLY A 754 3.52 -5.34 19.59
C GLY A 754 2.70 -6.19 18.63
N SER A 755 1.87 -7.08 19.18
CA SER A 755 1.06 -8.01 18.39
C SER A 755 0.12 -7.27 17.43
N ASN A 756 -0.29 -7.92 16.34
CA ASN A 756 -1.20 -7.29 15.38
C ASN A 756 -2.52 -6.86 16.03
N GLU A 757 -3.01 -7.58 17.05
CA GLU A 757 -4.19 -7.19 17.85
C GLU A 757 -3.97 -5.90 18.63
N ILE A 758 -2.77 -5.71 19.19
CA ILE A 758 -2.40 -4.46 19.86
C ILE A 758 -2.27 -3.31 18.85
N GLN A 759 -1.71 -3.56 17.66
CA GLN A 759 -1.69 -2.54 16.60
C GLN A 759 -3.11 -2.18 16.15
N ARG A 760 -4.01 -3.15 16.04
CA ARG A 760 -5.44 -2.90 15.77
C ARG A 760 -6.09 -2.08 16.88
N ASN A 761 -5.79 -2.35 18.16
CA ASN A 761 -6.27 -1.50 19.27
C ASN A 761 -5.73 -0.06 19.16
N ILE A 762 -4.47 0.11 18.77
CA ILE A 762 -3.85 1.44 18.57
C ILE A 762 -4.57 2.18 17.45
N LEU A 763 -4.80 1.55 16.30
CA LEU A 763 -5.50 2.16 15.17
C LEU A 763 -6.95 2.48 15.51
N ALA A 764 -7.66 1.56 16.16
CA ALA A 764 -9.04 1.78 16.61
C ALA A 764 -9.18 3.00 17.51
N LYS A 765 -8.23 3.21 18.43
CA LYS A 765 -8.26 4.34 19.37
C LYS A 765 -7.69 5.63 18.80
N ALA A 766 -6.52 5.57 18.15
CA ALA A 766 -5.75 6.75 17.77
C ALA A 766 -6.04 7.26 16.35
N VAL A 767 -6.71 6.46 15.52
CA VAL A 767 -7.06 6.83 14.13
C VAL A 767 -8.57 6.84 13.94
N LEU A 768 -9.25 5.76 14.35
CA LEU A 768 -10.72 5.68 14.22
C LEU A 768 -11.47 6.32 15.39
N GLU A 769 -10.76 6.72 16.45
CA GLU A 769 -11.32 7.38 17.64
C GLU A 769 -12.52 6.63 18.26
N LEU A 770 -12.52 5.30 18.14
CA LEU A 770 -13.60 4.47 18.66
C LEU A 770 -13.59 4.48 20.20
N PRO A 771 -14.78 4.42 20.84
CA PRO A 771 -14.89 4.43 22.30
C PRO A 771 -14.16 3.22 22.91
N SER A 772 -13.49 3.43 24.03
CA SER A 772 -12.91 2.33 24.82
C SER A 772 -14.00 1.71 25.71
N GLY A 773 -14.02 0.38 25.80
CA GLY A 773 -15.03 -0.37 26.56
C GLY A 773 -14.72 -0.55 28.04
#